data_AF-A0A845RUD6-F1
#
_entry.id   AF-A0A845RUD6-F1
#
_cell.length_a   1.000
_cell.length_b   1.000
_cell.length_c   1.000
_cell.angle_alpha   90.00
_cell.angle_beta   90.00
_cell.angle_gamma   90.00
#
_symmetry.space_group_name_H-M   'P 1'
#
loop_
_entity.id
_entity.type
_entity.pdbx_description
1 polymer ?
#
loop_
_entity_poly.entity_id
_entity_poly.type
_entity_poly.pdbx_seq_one_letter_code
_entity_poly.pdbx_strand_id
1 'polypeptide(L)'
;DGCESLIPALEQIIKVGGNLGVKEVKIGMPHRGRLNILANVIQKPFKKIFKEFSGDPGPDTAGVSGDVKYHLGASADRDFNGNNVHVSLTANPSHLEAVNPVVLGQTRAKQFFHNDPQRIKVVPVLLHGDAAFAGQGIVAECFAMSGLKGHNTGGTIHIIVNNQIGFTTSPSFARSSPYPSEVAKMVQAPIFHVNGDDAESVVYCARIATEYRQKFKRDVVIDIICYRRFGHNEGDEPSFTQPLMYKKIKAQATTLTIYGNQLIQEGVLRNEEFQKEKDNFKNFLDSEFETSKTYIPNQIDWFTGSWSKFTTEIGSDRRGITGVDLDLIHQAGEKICNLPENLNFHSTIKRLFEAKKKMFETGKGFDWATAESLAFGTLLLEGYPVRFVGQDSSRGTFSQRHAGVLDQDTGEKYYPLKNLSSKQAQFEIIDSFLSEFGVLGFEYGYSLSSPETLVLWEAQFGDFANGAQIIIDQFITSGEKKWTRASGLVMLLPHGYEGQGPEHSSARIERYLQSCAQENLQVVNCTTPANYFHLLRRQIHRTFRKPLIVFSPKSLLRHKKCVSEIEDFLPENSFHRILPDHADFPEYNLIKLVNDEEIKRVVLCSGKVYFDISEKREIIRNPKVQLLRIEQLYPFPVKKLAVFLKRFKNADEFIWCQEEPENMGAWSFVEKYINWTLDSIGAKSKTVQYVGRKPSASTATGYLKKHVQQQDEIISKVLL
;
A
#
# COMPACT_ATOMS: atom_id res chain seq x y z
N ASP A 1 16.15 16.98 -23.25
CA ASP A 1 17.09 17.22 -24.35
C ASP A 1 18.47 16.69 -24.03
N GLY A 2 19.06 15.98 -24.99
CA GLY A 2 20.31 15.23 -24.86
C GLY A 2 20.15 13.72 -24.61
N CYS A 3 18.94 13.19 -24.80
CA CYS A 3 18.61 11.74 -24.72
C CYS A 3 17.35 11.43 -25.57
N GLU A 4 17.27 12.03 -26.76
CA GLU A 4 16.11 11.91 -27.64
C GLU A 4 15.92 10.48 -28.16
N SER A 5 17.00 9.70 -28.25
CA SER A 5 17.02 8.28 -28.62
C SER A 5 16.23 7.37 -27.67
N LEU A 6 15.88 7.84 -26.46
CA LEU A 6 14.99 7.14 -25.55
C LEU A 6 13.60 6.85 -26.17
N ILE A 7 13.07 7.79 -26.95
CA ILE A 7 11.72 7.66 -27.52
C ILE A 7 11.61 6.49 -28.51
N PRO A 8 12.47 6.40 -29.56
CA PRO A 8 12.44 5.24 -30.45
C PRO A 8 12.81 3.93 -29.73
N ALA A 9 13.60 3.97 -28.65
CA ALA A 9 13.89 2.79 -27.82
C ALA A 9 12.61 2.21 -27.17
N LEU A 10 11.77 3.08 -26.59
CA LEU A 10 10.50 2.67 -25.96
C LEU A 10 9.50 2.16 -27.00
N GLU A 11 9.38 2.83 -28.14
CA GLU A 11 8.59 2.36 -29.29
C GLU A 11 9.02 0.95 -29.72
N GLN A 12 10.34 0.70 -29.77
CA GLN A 12 10.88 -0.60 -30.13
C GLN A 12 10.57 -1.68 -29.08
N ILE A 13 10.63 -1.36 -27.78
CA ILE A 13 10.24 -2.30 -26.72
C ILE A 13 8.77 -2.72 -26.87
N ILE A 14 7.87 -1.75 -27.14
CA ILE A 14 6.44 -2.04 -27.31
C ILE A 14 6.20 -2.86 -28.57
N LYS A 15 6.81 -2.48 -29.70
CA LYS A 15 6.66 -3.18 -30.99
C LYS A 15 7.19 -4.61 -30.95
N VAL A 16 8.43 -4.80 -30.50
CA VAL A 16 9.06 -6.12 -30.38
C VAL A 16 8.33 -6.95 -29.32
N GLY A 17 7.96 -6.34 -28.19
CA GLY A 17 7.15 -6.99 -27.15
C GLY A 17 5.83 -7.52 -27.70
N GLY A 18 5.08 -6.69 -28.43
CA GLY A 18 3.81 -7.08 -29.06
C GLY A 18 3.96 -8.30 -29.97
N ASN A 19 4.99 -8.31 -30.82
CA ASN A 19 5.33 -9.47 -31.67
C ASN A 19 5.69 -10.74 -30.84
N LEU A 20 6.21 -10.56 -29.63
CA LEU A 20 6.56 -11.64 -28.70
C LEU A 20 5.44 -11.95 -27.68
N GLY A 21 4.21 -11.51 -27.95
CA GLY A 21 3.02 -11.86 -27.16
C GLY A 21 2.73 -10.94 -25.97
N VAL A 22 3.43 -9.82 -25.83
CA VAL A 22 3.09 -8.79 -24.84
C VAL A 22 1.74 -8.18 -25.21
N LYS A 23 0.87 -8.02 -24.21
CA LYS A 23 -0.44 -7.38 -24.29
C LYS A 23 -0.49 -6.09 -23.49
N GLU A 24 0.36 -5.96 -22.48
CA GLU A 24 0.46 -4.75 -21.69
C GLU A 24 1.90 -4.41 -21.28
N VAL A 25 2.26 -3.14 -21.39
CA VAL A 25 3.50 -2.56 -20.87
C VAL A 25 3.18 -1.58 -19.74
N LYS A 26 3.74 -1.83 -18.55
CA LYS A 26 3.54 -1.01 -17.37
C LYS A 26 4.79 -0.18 -17.08
N ILE A 27 4.67 1.14 -17.14
CA ILE A 27 5.80 2.06 -17.04
C ILE A 27 5.84 2.74 -15.66
N GLY A 28 7.03 2.77 -15.05
CA GLY A 28 7.41 3.68 -13.97
C GLY A 28 8.54 4.58 -14.43
N MET A 29 8.45 5.89 -14.18
CA MET A 29 9.52 6.80 -14.57
C MET A 29 9.59 8.05 -13.69
N PRO A 30 10.76 8.69 -13.57
CA PRO A 30 10.93 9.98 -12.91
C PRO A 30 10.49 11.14 -13.83
N HIS A 31 11.01 12.34 -13.55
CA HIS A 31 10.71 13.57 -14.29
C HIS A 31 11.37 13.67 -15.68
N ARG A 32 12.55 13.07 -15.87
CA ARG A 32 13.39 13.25 -17.08
C ARG A 32 12.70 12.70 -18.33
N GLY A 33 12.35 13.59 -19.26
CA GLY A 33 11.71 13.22 -20.53
C GLY A 33 10.24 12.81 -20.41
N ARG A 34 9.60 12.99 -19.24
CA ARG A 34 8.23 12.50 -19.00
C ARG A 34 7.19 13.09 -19.93
N LEU A 35 7.23 14.41 -20.17
CA LEU A 35 6.28 15.05 -21.08
C LEU A 35 6.43 14.52 -22.51
N ASN A 36 7.67 14.25 -22.92
CA ASN A 36 7.96 13.66 -24.23
C ASN A 36 7.40 12.23 -24.32
N ILE A 37 7.58 11.40 -23.28
CA ILE A 37 6.98 10.06 -23.22
C ILE A 37 5.44 10.12 -23.19
N LEU A 38 4.85 11.04 -22.44
CA LEU A 38 3.40 11.24 -22.43
C LEU A 38 2.87 11.60 -23.83
N ALA A 39 3.52 12.53 -24.52
CA ALA A 39 3.07 13.00 -25.82
C ALA A 39 3.35 11.99 -26.94
N ASN A 40 4.54 11.42 -26.99
CA ASN A 40 5.00 10.64 -28.15
C ASN A 40 4.88 9.13 -27.97
N VAL A 41 4.94 8.61 -26.73
CA VAL A 41 4.80 7.16 -26.45
C VAL A 41 3.39 6.83 -25.96
N ILE A 42 2.82 7.62 -25.05
CA ILE A 42 1.44 7.43 -24.58
C ILE A 42 0.42 8.13 -25.49
N GLN A 43 0.86 8.97 -26.43
CA GLN A 43 -0.02 9.71 -27.36
C GLN A 43 -1.06 10.60 -26.65
N LYS A 44 -0.70 11.14 -25.48
CA LYS A 44 -1.49 12.16 -24.80
C LYS A 44 -1.54 13.41 -25.70
N PRO A 45 -2.74 13.94 -26.04
CA PRO A 45 -2.83 15.10 -26.93
C PRO A 45 -2.05 16.31 -26.42
N PHE A 46 -1.30 16.98 -27.30
CA PHE A 46 -0.48 18.14 -26.96
C PHE A 46 -1.32 19.29 -26.40
N LYS A 47 -2.50 19.57 -26.98
CA LYS A 47 -3.43 20.57 -26.44
C LYS A 47 -3.83 20.32 -24.99
N LYS A 48 -3.96 19.05 -24.56
CA LYS A 48 -4.26 18.70 -23.17
C LYS A 48 -3.05 18.98 -22.27
N ILE A 49 -1.85 18.63 -22.73
CA ILE A 49 -0.60 18.96 -22.03
C ILE A 49 -0.48 20.48 -21.89
N PHE A 50 -0.66 21.25 -22.96
CA PHE A 50 -0.59 22.72 -22.91
C PHE A 50 -1.62 23.34 -21.98
N LYS A 51 -2.87 22.84 -21.97
CA LYS A 51 -3.91 23.27 -21.02
C LYS A 51 -3.51 23.01 -19.56
N GLU A 52 -2.94 21.85 -19.26
CA GLU A 52 -2.39 21.58 -17.91
C GLU A 52 -1.26 22.57 -17.58
N PHE A 53 -0.45 22.96 -18.57
CA PHE A 53 0.63 23.93 -18.39
C PHE A 53 0.15 25.38 -18.19
N SER A 54 -1.01 25.77 -18.70
CA SER A 54 -1.55 27.14 -18.54
C SER A 54 -2.04 27.49 -17.13
N GLY A 55 -2.11 26.52 -16.21
CA GLY A 55 -2.43 26.76 -14.79
C GLY A 55 -3.92 26.92 -14.48
N ASP A 56 -4.80 26.62 -15.44
CA ASP A 56 -6.25 26.60 -15.25
C ASP A 56 -6.70 25.14 -14.95
N PRO A 57 -7.03 24.81 -13.68
CA PRO A 57 -7.42 23.45 -13.30
C PRO A 57 -8.75 22.99 -13.90
N GLY A 58 -9.50 23.88 -14.57
CA GLY A 58 -10.90 23.64 -14.90
C GLY A 58 -11.80 23.73 -13.64
N PRO A 59 -13.10 23.44 -13.76
CA PRO A 59 -14.04 23.57 -12.64
C PRO A 59 -13.69 22.64 -11.46
N ASP A 60 -13.82 23.14 -10.22
CA ASP A 60 -13.59 22.40 -8.96
C ASP A 60 -14.36 21.07 -8.86
N THR A 61 -15.47 20.95 -9.59
CA THR A 61 -16.31 19.75 -9.64
C THR A 61 -15.72 18.59 -10.47
N ALA A 62 -14.60 18.81 -11.17
CA ALA A 62 -14.02 17.86 -12.12
C ALA A 62 -13.03 16.85 -11.51
N GLY A 63 -12.99 16.66 -10.17
CA GLY A 63 -12.10 15.69 -9.54
C GLY A 63 -10.63 15.91 -9.93
N VAL A 64 -10.23 17.17 -10.00
CA VAL A 64 -8.91 17.60 -10.47
C VAL A 64 -7.82 17.00 -9.60
N SER A 65 -6.83 16.38 -10.23
CA SER A 65 -5.63 15.88 -9.55
C SER A 65 -4.92 17.02 -8.82
N GLY A 66 -4.60 16.82 -7.54
CA GLY A 66 -3.89 17.80 -6.72
C GLY A 66 -2.36 17.78 -6.86
N ASP A 67 -1.80 17.11 -7.88
CA ASP A 67 -0.35 16.94 -8.02
C ASP A 67 0.21 17.68 -9.25
N VAL A 68 1.52 17.89 -9.26
CA VAL A 68 2.21 18.58 -10.36
C VAL A 68 2.14 17.76 -11.65
N LYS A 69 2.17 18.49 -12.78
CA LYS A 69 1.84 18.02 -14.14
C LYS A 69 2.66 16.80 -14.59
N TYR A 70 3.91 16.72 -14.13
CA TYR A 70 4.84 15.61 -14.42
C TYR A 70 4.76 14.46 -13.40
N HIS A 71 3.70 14.37 -12.60
CA HIS A 71 3.40 13.19 -11.75
C HIS A 71 2.16 12.42 -12.21
N LEU A 72 1.38 12.96 -13.15
CA LEU A 72 0.14 12.33 -13.59
C LEU A 72 0.43 11.04 -14.39
N GLY A 73 -0.37 10.01 -14.12
CA GLY A 73 -0.40 8.80 -14.93
C GLY A 73 -1.20 8.99 -16.22
N ALA A 74 -1.01 8.11 -17.18
CA ALA A 74 -1.75 8.09 -18.45
C ALA A 74 -1.76 6.67 -19.01
N SER A 75 -2.70 6.37 -19.89
CA SER A 75 -2.76 5.08 -20.58
C SER A 75 -3.27 5.25 -22.00
N ALA A 76 -2.81 4.40 -22.91
CA ALA A 76 -3.26 4.33 -24.29
C ALA A 76 -3.03 2.92 -24.85
N ASP A 77 -3.82 2.56 -25.85
CA ASP A 77 -3.60 1.35 -26.65
C ASP A 77 -2.77 1.71 -27.88
N ARG A 78 -1.75 0.91 -28.17
CA ARG A 78 -0.83 1.12 -29.29
C ARG A 78 -0.90 -0.07 -30.25
N ASP A 79 -1.20 0.19 -31.52
CA ASP A 79 -1.15 -0.84 -32.57
C ASP A 79 0.20 -0.81 -33.30
N PHE A 80 0.84 -1.98 -33.39
CA PHE A 80 1.99 -2.18 -34.25
C PHE A 80 1.80 -3.46 -35.06
N ASN A 81 1.65 -3.32 -36.38
CA ASN A 81 1.51 -4.45 -37.29
C ASN A 81 0.36 -5.41 -36.89
N GLY A 82 -0.76 -4.88 -36.39
CA GLY A 82 -1.90 -5.66 -35.92
C GLY A 82 -1.77 -6.23 -34.50
N ASN A 83 -0.67 -5.94 -33.80
CA ASN A 83 -0.53 -6.23 -32.38
C ASN A 83 -0.92 -4.99 -31.57
N ASN A 84 -2.09 -5.06 -30.92
CA ASN A 84 -2.51 -4.07 -29.95
C ASN A 84 -1.88 -4.35 -28.58
N VAL A 85 -1.15 -3.36 -28.05
CA VAL A 85 -0.50 -3.38 -26.73
C VAL A 85 -1.02 -2.21 -25.91
N HIS A 86 -1.57 -2.51 -24.74
CA HIS A 86 -1.94 -1.49 -23.76
C HIS A 86 -0.68 -0.94 -23.09
N VAL A 87 -0.50 0.36 -23.06
CA VAL A 87 0.64 1.01 -22.39
C VAL A 87 0.12 1.94 -21.32
N SER A 88 0.57 1.75 -20.08
CA SER A 88 0.17 2.63 -18.98
C SER A 88 1.33 3.13 -18.15
N LEU A 89 1.34 4.44 -17.89
CA LEU A 89 2.29 5.14 -17.05
C LEU A 89 1.71 5.37 -15.66
N THR A 90 2.46 4.98 -14.63
CA THR A 90 2.06 5.09 -13.23
C THR A 90 2.33 6.50 -12.70
N ALA A 91 1.40 7.01 -11.88
CA ALA A 91 1.61 8.25 -11.15
C ALA A 91 2.63 8.05 -10.03
N ASN A 92 3.46 9.05 -9.75
CA ASN A 92 4.53 8.93 -8.77
C ASN A 92 4.82 10.25 -8.06
N PRO A 93 5.31 10.23 -6.82
CA PRO A 93 5.78 11.44 -6.15
C PRO A 93 7.17 11.84 -6.67
N SER A 94 7.67 12.97 -6.18
CA SER A 94 9.06 13.42 -6.43
C SER A 94 10.13 12.52 -5.79
N HIS A 95 9.75 11.65 -4.86
CA HIS A 95 10.66 10.72 -4.19
C HIS A 95 11.10 9.68 -5.22
N LEU A 96 12.28 9.89 -5.79
CA LEU A 96 12.80 9.10 -6.91
C LEU A 96 12.84 7.61 -6.53
N GLU A 97 12.60 6.75 -7.52
CA GLU A 97 12.61 5.29 -7.40
C GLU A 97 11.48 4.68 -6.53
N ALA A 98 10.76 5.47 -5.71
CA ALA A 98 9.68 4.96 -4.86
C ALA A 98 8.48 4.37 -5.64
N VAL A 99 8.34 4.71 -6.93
CA VAL A 99 7.31 4.14 -7.82
C VAL A 99 7.68 2.74 -8.33
N ASN A 100 8.96 2.37 -8.31
CA ASN A 100 9.44 1.10 -8.86
C ASN A 100 8.67 -0.11 -8.29
N PRO A 101 8.59 -0.32 -6.96
CA PRO A 101 7.85 -1.45 -6.43
C PRO A 101 6.35 -1.36 -6.73
N VAL A 102 5.77 -0.16 -6.78
CA VAL A 102 4.35 0.06 -7.11
C VAL A 102 4.03 -0.47 -8.52
N VAL A 103 4.89 -0.17 -9.50
CA VAL A 103 4.77 -0.68 -10.87
C VAL A 103 4.91 -2.20 -10.94
N LEU A 104 5.86 -2.76 -10.18
CA LEU A 104 6.03 -4.22 -10.10
C LEU A 104 4.79 -4.89 -9.51
N GLY A 105 4.20 -4.31 -8.45
CA GLY A 105 2.95 -4.78 -7.86
C GLY A 105 1.76 -4.73 -8.81
N GLN A 106 1.56 -3.60 -9.51
CA GLN A 106 0.52 -3.46 -10.54
C GLN A 106 0.70 -4.49 -11.66
N THR A 107 1.94 -4.69 -12.09
CA THR A 107 2.30 -5.70 -13.10
C THR A 107 1.93 -7.10 -12.62
N ARG A 108 2.28 -7.46 -11.38
CA ARG A 108 1.96 -8.77 -10.81
C ARG A 108 0.46 -9.03 -10.73
N ALA A 109 -0.32 -8.03 -10.30
CA ALA A 109 -1.79 -8.12 -10.28
C ALA A 109 -2.35 -8.32 -11.69
N LYS A 110 -1.88 -7.55 -12.67
CA LYS A 110 -2.30 -7.68 -14.08
C LYS A 110 -1.93 -9.05 -14.67
N GLN A 111 -0.77 -9.62 -14.32
CA GLN A 111 -0.41 -10.98 -14.73
C GLN A 111 -1.39 -12.04 -14.19
N PHE A 112 -1.89 -11.86 -12.96
CA PHE A 112 -2.94 -12.71 -12.42
C PHE A 112 -4.21 -12.62 -13.26
N PHE A 113 -4.72 -11.41 -13.54
CA PHE A 113 -5.94 -11.23 -14.33
C PHE A 113 -5.81 -11.64 -15.81
N HIS A 114 -4.62 -11.54 -16.38
CA HIS A 114 -4.34 -12.02 -17.74
C HIS A 114 -4.16 -13.54 -17.82
N ASN A 115 -4.28 -14.27 -16.71
CA ASN A 115 -3.94 -15.69 -16.61
C ASN A 115 -2.56 -15.96 -17.23
N ASP A 116 -1.55 -15.23 -16.77
CA ASP A 116 -0.21 -15.17 -17.34
C ASP A 116 0.85 -15.81 -16.41
N PRO A 117 0.79 -17.13 -16.15
CA PRO A 117 1.76 -17.80 -15.28
C PRO A 117 3.18 -17.78 -15.84
N GLN A 118 3.31 -17.70 -17.17
CA GLN A 118 4.58 -17.58 -17.89
C GLN A 118 5.13 -16.16 -17.91
N ARG A 119 4.34 -15.16 -17.46
CA ARG A 119 4.74 -13.75 -17.34
C ARG A 119 5.20 -13.16 -18.68
N ILE A 120 4.49 -13.51 -19.75
CA ILE A 120 4.77 -13.09 -21.14
C ILE A 120 3.96 -11.85 -21.50
N LYS A 121 2.71 -11.76 -21.05
CA LYS A 121 1.70 -10.81 -21.52
C LYS A 121 1.84 -9.43 -20.89
N VAL A 122 2.29 -9.33 -19.64
CA VAL A 122 2.44 -8.04 -18.94
C VAL A 122 3.90 -7.80 -18.58
N VAL A 123 4.47 -6.71 -19.08
CA VAL A 123 5.89 -6.37 -18.94
C VAL A 123 6.07 -5.07 -18.16
N PRO A 124 6.83 -5.07 -17.06
CA PRO A 124 7.23 -3.84 -16.40
C PRO A 124 8.44 -3.21 -17.11
N VAL A 125 8.37 -1.90 -17.32
CA VAL A 125 9.48 -1.07 -17.81
C VAL A 125 9.72 0.05 -16.81
N LEU A 126 10.93 0.13 -16.26
CA LEU A 126 11.31 1.15 -15.28
C LEU A 126 12.38 2.06 -15.85
N LEU A 127 12.12 3.36 -15.85
CA LEU A 127 13.08 4.38 -16.23
C LEU A 127 13.67 5.00 -14.96
N HIS A 128 14.96 5.33 -15.02
CA HIS A 128 15.73 5.79 -13.88
C HIS A 128 16.63 6.97 -14.26
N GLY A 129 16.99 7.80 -13.28
CA GLY A 129 18.13 8.71 -13.40
C GLY A 129 19.40 8.04 -12.85
N ASP A 130 20.57 8.32 -13.41
CA ASP A 130 21.83 7.66 -13.02
C ASP A 130 22.15 7.81 -11.52
N ALA A 131 22.02 9.01 -10.96
CA ALA A 131 22.32 9.24 -9.55
C ALA A 131 21.31 8.54 -8.62
N ALA A 132 20.02 8.55 -8.98
CA ALA A 132 18.97 7.94 -8.17
C ALA A 132 19.01 6.41 -8.21
N PHE A 133 19.28 5.85 -9.39
CA PHE A 133 19.43 4.41 -9.57
C PHE A 133 20.55 3.83 -8.70
N ALA A 134 21.68 4.54 -8.61
CA ALA A 134 22.82 4.13 -7.80
C ALA A 134 22.67 4.42 -6.30
N GLY A 135 21.89 5.46 -5.94
CA GLY A 135 21.85 5.98 -4.57
C GLY A 135 20.63 5.57 -3.73
N GLN A 136 19.51 5.19 -4.35
CA GLN A 136 18.29 4.86 -3.62
C GLN A 136 18.20 3.37 -3.30
N GLY A 137 18.16 3.02 -2.00
CA GLY A 137 18.12 1.61 -1.54
C GLY A 137 16.93 0.79 -2.06
N ILE A 138 15.79 1.45 -2.34
CA ILE A 138 14.60 0.80 -2.94
C ILE A 138 14.89 0.11 -4.28
N VAL A 139 15.89 0.60 -5.04
CA VAL A 139 16.30 -0.03 -6.31
C VAL A 139 16.86 -1.42 -6.06
N ALA A 140 17.75 -1.55 -5.07
CA ALA A 140 18.30 -2.84 -4.67
C ALA A 140 17.22 -3.78 -4.10
N GLU A 141 16.27 -3.25 -3.32
CA GLU A 141 15.13 -4.03 -2.84
C GLU A 141 14.26 -4.56 -3.99
N CYS A 142 14.02 -3.76 -5.05
CA CYS A 142 13.30 -4.20 -6.24
C CYS A 142 14.03 -5.32 -6.99
N PHE A 143 15.35 -5.19 -7.18
CA PHE A 143 16.16 -6.25 -7.77
C PHE A 143 16.12 -7.52 -6.92
N ALA A 144 16.26 -7.43 -5.60
CA ALA A 144 16.18 -8.56 -4.69
C ALA A 144 14.84 -9.32 -4.80
N MET A 145 13.73 -8.62 -5.07
CA MET A 145 12.42 -9.23 -5.30
C MET A 145 12.27 -9.97 -6.63
N SER A 146 13.04 -9.59 -7.67
CA SER A 146 12.84 -10.05 -9.06
C SER A 146 12.79 -11.58 -9.22
N GLY A 147 13.57 -12.32 -8.43
CA GLY A 147 13.63 -13.78 -8.45
C GLY A 147 12.69 -14.50 -7.49
N LEU A 148 12.02 -13.79 -6.58
CA LEU A 148 11.25 -14.41 -5.48
C LEU A 148 9.84 -14.79 -5.95
N LYS A 149 9.39 -16.02 -5.68
CA LYS A 149 8.11 -16.56 -6.19
C LYS A 149 6.90 -15.63 -6.03
N GLY A 150 6.75 -15.00 -4.87
CA GLY A 150 5.63 -14.12 -4.53
C GLY A 150 5.65 -12.72 -5.16
N HIS A 151 6.82 -12.27 -5.64
CA HIS A 151 7.06 -10.93 -6.18
C HIS A 151 7.58 -10.92 -7.63
N ASN A 152 7.96 -12.09 -8.16
CA ASN A 152 8.51 -12.23 -9.50
C ASN A 152 7.48 -11.82 -10.57
N THR A 153 7.86 -10.86 -11.40
CA THR A 153 7.10 -10.29 -12.54
C THR A 153 7.62 -10.76 -13.91
N GLY A 154 8.55 -11.73 -13.94
CA GLY A 154 9.08 -12.32 -15.17
C GLY A 154 10.18 -11.47 -15.81
N GLY A 155 10.91 -10.73 -14.99
CA GLY A 155 11.94 -9.81 -15.43
C GLY A 155 11.39 -8.42 -15.76
N THR A 156 12.17 -7.40 -15.42
CA THR A 156 11.90 -5.98 -15.69
C THR A 156 12.91 -5.42 -16.68
N ILE A 157 12.44 -4.60 -17.63
CA ILE A 157 13.35 -3.85 -18.52
C ILE A 157 13.63 -2.51 -17.85
N HIS A 158 14.89 -2.30 -17.46
CA HIS A 158 15.36 -1.07 -16.83
C HIS A 158 16.05 -0.18 -17.86
N ILE A 159 15.75 1.11 -17.85
CA ILE A 159 16.41 2.10 -18.70
C ILE A 159 16.96 3.20 -17.80
N ILE A 160 18.29 3.34 -17.76
CA ILE A 160 18.95 4.43 -17.05
C ILE A 160 19.18 5.57 -18.04
N VAL A 161 18.56 6.72 -17.78
CA VAL A 161 18.85 7.97 -18.50
C VAL A 161 20.08 8.58 -17.86
N ASN A 162 21.25 8.08 -18.25
CA ASN A 162 22.54 8.44 -17.68
C ASN A 162 23.09 9.69 -18.32
N ASN A 163 22.54 10.83 -17.89
CA ASN A 163 22.97 12.16 -18.33
C ASN A 163 24.24 12.65 -17.62
N GLN A 164 24.85 11.78 -16.80
CA GLN A 164 26.12 11.98 -16.12
C GLN A 164 26.08 13.12 -15.08
N ILE A 165 24.91 13.44 -14.51
CA ILE A 165 24.77 14.49 -13.48
C ILE A 165 23.47 14.36 -12.66
N GLY A 166 23.62 14.23 -11.34
CA GLY A 166 22.50 14.28 -10.39
C GLY A 166 22.32 15.68 -9.81
N PHE A 167 21.35 16.47 -10.28
CA PHE A 167 21.22 17.89 -9.93
C PHE A 167 22.50 18.67 -10.31
N THR A 168 23.40 18.91 -9.35
CA THR A 168 24.74 19.52 -9.49
C THR A 168 25.87 18.56 -9.10
N THR A 169 25.56 17.31 -8.77
CA THR A 169 26.53 16.30 -8.32
C THR A 169 27.05 15.51 -9.51
N SER A 170 28.37 15.51 -9.67
CA SER A 170 29.05 14.72 -10.70
C SER A 170 29.09 13.22 -10.34
N PRO A 171 29.21 12.31 -11.32
CA PRO A 171 29.19 10.87 -11.12
C PRO A 171 30.17 10.35 -10.06
N SER A 172 31.37 10.93 -10.00
CA SER A 172 32.42 10.59 -9.02
C SER A 172 32.03 10.85 -7.57
N PHE A 173 31.02 11.67 -7.32
CA PHE A 173 30.49 11.97 -5.99
C PHE A 173 29.12 11.34 -5.74
N ALA A 174 28.51 10.72 -6.75
CA ALA A 174 27.17 10.13 -6.66
C ALA A 174 27.20 8.62 -6.36
N ARG A 175 28.32 7.95 -6.61
CA ARG A 175 28.45 6.49 -6.47
C ARG A 175 29.91 6.04 -6.30
N SER A 176 30.11 4.83 -5.77
CA SER A 176 31.43 4.24 -5.52
C SER A 176 31.93 3.30 -6.64
N SER A 177 31.22 3.25 -7.76
CA SER A 177 31.52 2.36 -8.88
C SER A 177 31.52 3.11 -10.23
N PRO A 178 32.16 2.59 -11.28
CA PRO A 178 32.24 3.28 -12.57
C PRO A 178 30.87 3.58 -13.19
N TYR A 179 29.96 2.60 -13.14
CA TYR A 179 28.64 2.70 -13.76
C TYR A 179 27.51 2.80 -12.73
N PRO A 180 26.44 3.56 -13.00
CA PRO A 180 25.26 3.56 -12.13
C PRO A 180 24.58 2.18 -12.12
N SER A 181 24.68 1.43 -13.21
CA SER A 181 24.07 0.11 -13.39
C SER A 181 24.63 -1.01 -12.51
N GLU A 182 25.70 -0.76 -11.76
CA GLU A 182 26.40 -1.77 -10.95
C GLU A 182 25.52 -2.42 -9.88
N VAL A 183 24.50 -1.69 -9.38
CA VAL A 183 23.50 -2.26 -8.44
C VAL A 183 22.76 -3.46 -9.04
N ALA A 184 22.56 -3.52 -10.35
CA ALA A 184 21.85 -4.62 -11.02
C ALA A 184 22.65 -5.93 -11.03
N LYS A 185 23.97 -5.88 -10.80
CA LYS A 185 24.83 -7.08 -10.73
C LYS A 185 24.48 -7.97 -9.54
N MET A 186 23.80 -7.46 -8.52
CA MET A 186 23.36 -8.25 -7.35
C MET A 186 22.45 -9.43 -7.73
N VAL A 187 21.75 -9.33 -8.86
CA VAL A 187 20.92 -10.41 -9.43
C VAL A 187 21.44 -10.92 -10.77
N GLN A 188 22.68 -10.59 -11.13
CA GLN A 188 23.32 -10.99 -12.38
C GLN A 188 22.52 -10.58 -13.64
N ALA A 189 21.83 -9.42 -13.58
CA ALA A 189 21.14 -8.88 -14.74
C ALA A 189 22.16 -8.45 -15.82
N PRO A 190 21.95 -8.76 -17.10
CA PRO A 190 22.77 -8.20 -18.17
C PRO A 190 22.58 -6.70 -18.28
N ILE A 191 23.67 -6.01 -18.63
CA ILE A 191 23.74 -4.57 -18.72
C ILE A 191 24.27 -4.19 -20.10
N PHE A 192 23.49 -3.42 -20.85
CA PHE A 192 23.89 -2.85 -22.13
C PHE A 192 24.22 -1.37 -21.94
N HIS A 193 25.49 -1.01 -22.03
CA HIS A 193 25.91 0.39 -22.08
C HIS A 193 25.89 0.87 -23.53
N VAL A 194 25.21 1.97 -23.80
CA VAL A 194 25.02 2.47 -25.17
C VAL A 194 25.13 3.98 -25.24
N ASN A 195 25.75 4.49 -26.30
CA ASN A 195 25.87 5.93 -26.55
C ASN A 195 24.51 6.49 -26.97
N GLY A 196 24.00 7.47 -26.22
CA GLY A 196 22.71 8.11 -26.48
C GLY A 196 22.65 8.91 -27.79
N ASP A 197 23.80 9.33 -28.34
CA ASP A 197 23.89 10.02 -29.63
C ASP A 197 23.82 9.06 -30.84
N ASP A 198 23.90 7.73 -30.63
CA ASP A 198 23.71 6.69 -31.64
C ASP A 198 22.32 6.06 -31.49
N ALA A 199 21.34 6.62 -32.22
CA ALA A 199 19.95 6.19 -32.12
C ALA A 199 19.72 4.74 -32.56
N GLU A 200 20.45 4.25 -33.56
CA GLU A 200 20.31 2.88 -34.06
C GLU A 200 20.80 1.86 -33.04
N SER A 201 21.97 2.10 -32.44
CA SER A 201 22.50 1.25 -31.37
C SER A 201 21.58 1.22 -30.14
N VAL A 202 21.00 2.35 -29.75
CA VAL A 202 20.03 2.42 -28.64
C VAL A 202 18.79 1.56 -28.94
N VAL A 203 18.24 1.67 -30.15
CA VAL A 203 17.09 0.87 -30.61
C VAL A 203 17.45 -0.61 -30.68
N TYR A 204 18.67 -0.95 -31.11
CA TYR A 204 19.16 -2.33 -31.15
C TYR A 204 19.29 -2.93 -29.74
N CYS A 205 19.86 -2.19 -28.78
CA CYS A 205 19.90 -2.60 -27.37
C CYS A 205 18.49 -2.79 -26.79
N ALA A 206 17.54 -1.92 -27.11
CA ALA A 206 16.14 -2.03 -26.68
C ALA A 206 15.47 -3.31 -27.22
N ARG A 207 15.73 -3.65 -28.48
CA ARG A 207 15.29 -4.92 -29.08
C ARG A 207 15.89 -6.12 -28.34
N ILE A 208 17.22 -6.17 -28.17
CA ILE A 208 17.89 -7.29 -27.49
C ILE A 208 17.39 -7.45 -26.06
N ALA A 209 17.26 -6.34 -25.31
CA ALA A 209 16.75 -6.37 -23.94
C ALA A 209 15.33 -6.96 -23.88
N THR A 210 14.47 -6.59 -24.83
CA THR A 210 13.10 -7.14 -24.92
C THR A 210 13.11 -8.63 -25.22
N GLU A 211 13.91 -9.06 -26.21
CA GLU A 211 14.07 -10.48 -26.56
C GLU A 211 14.65 -11.29 -25.40
N TYR A 212 15.68 -10.77 -24.71
CA TYR A 212 16.28 -11.38 -23.52
C TYR A 212 15.26 -11.55 -22.40
N ARG A 213 14.54 -10.48 -22.04
CA ARG A 213 13.51 -10.54 -20.99
C ARG A 213 12.44 -11.54 -21.35
N GLN A 214 11.95 -11.54 -22.60
CA GLN A 214 10.92 -12.48 -23.04
C GLN A 214 11.40 -13.94 -22.99
N LYS A 215 12.66 -14.20 -23.36
CA LYS A 215 13.24 -15.54 -23.38
C LYS A 215 13.60 -16.07 -21.99
N PHE A 216 14.26 -15.26 -21.16
CA PHE A 216 14.86 -15.70 -19.90
C PHE A 216 14.06 -15.33 -18.65
N LYS A 217 13.08 -14.42 -18.77
CA LYS A 217 12.24 -13.97 -17.66
C LYS A 217 13.04 -13.39 -16.48
N ARG A 218 14.06 -12.60 -16.82
CA ARG A 218 14.98 -11.95 -15.87
C ARG A 218 15.09 -10.46 -16.19
N ASP A 219 15.47 -9.70 -15.18
CA ASP A 219 15.74 -8.27 -15.31
C ASP A 219 16.88 -8.03 -16.31
N VAL A 220 16.82 -6.89 -17.00
CA VAL A 220 17.83 -6.45 -17.97
C VAL A 220 17.93 -4.93 -17.92
N VAL A 221 19.15 -4.41 -18.04
CA VAL A 221 19.43 -2.97 -17.92
C VAL A 221 19.98 -2.42 -19.23
N ILE A 222 19.44 -1.28 -19.66
CA ILE A 222 19.98 -0.44 -20.72
C ILE A 222 20.48 0.86 -20.06
N ASP A 223 21.79 1.07 -20.06
CA ASP A 223 22.43 2.30 -19.58
C ASP A 223 22.70 3.21 -20.79
N ILE A 224 21.79 4.17 -21.01
CA ILE A 224 21.91 5.14 -22.12
C ILE A 224 22.77 6.29 -21.64
N ILE A 225 24.04 6.27 -22.04
CA ILE A 225 25.03 7.31 -21.72
C ILE A 225 24.76 8.52 -22.59
N CYS A 226 24.27 9.58 -21.98
CA CYS A 226 23.72 10.73 -22.66
C CYS A 226 24.16 12.03 -21.96
N TYR A 227 23.51 13.16 -22.22
CA TYR A 227 23.77 14.42 -21.51
C TYR A 227 22.48 15.17 -21.19
N ARG A 228 22.59 16.21 -20.37
CA ARG A 228 21.49 17.13 -20.04
C ARG A 228 21.77 18.50 -20.67
N ARG A 229 21.00 18.87 -21.71
CA ARG A 229 21.23 20.11 -22.47
C ARG A 229 21.19 21.38 -21.60
N PHE A 230 20.26 21.45 -20.67
CA PHE A 230 20.01 22.58 -19.78
C PHE A 230 20.37 22.26 -18.32
N GLY A 231 20.11 23.18 -17.39
CA GLY A 231 20.22 22.96 -15.94
C GLY A 231 19.33 21.82 -15.43
N HIS A 232 19.27 21.62 -14.10
CA HIS A 232 18.45 20.52 -13.55
C HIS A 232 16.97 20.69 -13.94
N ASN A 233 16.50 21.93 -13.81
CA ASN A 233 15.34 22.49 -14.49
C ASN A 233 15.79 23.56 -15.51
N GLU A 234 14.90 23.99 -16.39
CA GLU A 234 15.22 24.89 -17.50
C GLU A 234 15.60 26.31 -17.07
N GLY A 235 15.29 26.72 -15.83
CA GLY A 235 15.66 28.03 -15.27
C GLY A 235 16.93 28.02 -14.42
N ASP A 236 17.56 26.85 -14.22
CA ASP A 236 18.76 26.67 -13.42
C ASP A 236 20.03 26.89 -14.26
N GLU A 237 21.07 27.49 -13.66
CA GLU A 237 22.34 27.80 -14.31
C GLU A 237 23.42 26.75 -13.94
N PRO A 238 23.66 25.74 -14.78
CA PRO A 238 24.52 24.63 -14.42
C PRO A 238 26.02 24.95 -14.49
N SER A 239 26.42 26.01 -15.17
CA SER A 239 27.84 26.37 -15.30
C SER A 239 28.48 26.80 -13.97
N PHE A 240 27.67 27.14 -12.96
CA PHE A 240 28.14 27.43 -11.61
C PHE A 240 28.86 26.24 -10.95
N THR A 241 28.50 25.00 -11.32
CA THR A 241 29.06 23.80 -10.70
C THR A 241 29.68 22.84 -11.71
N GLN A 242 29.24 22.86 -12.99
CA GLN A 242 29.77 22.00 -14.07
C GLN A 242 30.25 22.78 -15.31
N PRO A 243 31.14 23.78 -15.18
CA PRO A 243 31.50 24.67 -16.28
C PRO A 243 32.14 23.95 -17.48
N LEU A 244 33.01 22.97 -17.24
CA LEU A 244 33.71 22.24 -18.31
C LEU A 244 32.78 21.30 -19.08
N MET A 245 31.88 20.62 -18.37
CA MET A 245 30.87 19.74 -18.98
C MET A 245 29.92 20.57 -19.85
N TYR A 246 29.40 21.68 -19.33
CA TYR A 246 28.46 22.51 -20.07
C TYR A 246 29.10 23.31 -21.20
N LYS A 247 30.40 23.63 -21.12
CA LYS A 247 31.16 24.15 -22.28
C LYS A 247 31.16 23.14 -23.43
N LYS A 248 31.34 21.85 -23.15
CA LYS A 248 31.26 20.79 -24.17
C LYS A 248 29.83 20.59 -24.67
N ILE A 249 28.85 20.49 -23.78
CA ILE A 249 27.44 20.32 -24.15
C ILE A 249 26.98 21.46 -25.06
N LYS A 250 27.34 22.72 -24.76
CA LYS A 250 26.97 23.87 -25.60
C LYS A 250 27.49 23.77 -27.04
N ALA A 251 28.65 23.14 -27.25
CA ALA A 251 29.23 22.90 -28.57
C ALA A 251 28.72 21.60 -29.23
N GLN A 252 28.06 20.72 -28.47
CA GLN A 252 27.57 19.43 -28.96
C GLN A 252 26.30 19.60 -29.79
N ALA A 253 26.30 19.07 -31.02
CA ALA A 253 25.08 18.98 -31.84
C ALA A 253 24.01 18.13 -31.13
N THR A 254 22.73 18.39 -31.40
CA THR A 254 21.65 17.58 -30.81
C THR A 254 21.62 16.19 -31.44
N THR A 255 21.17 15.18 -30.68
CA THR A 255 20.97 13.80 -31.17
C THR A 255 20.20 13.76 -32.48
N LEU A 256 19.13 14.56 -32.59
CA LEU A 256 18.33 14.70 -33.81
C LEU A 256 19.15 15.21 -35.00
N THR A 257 20.01 16.20 -34.78
CA THR A 257 20.88 16.76 -35.82
C THR A 257 21.95 15.74 -36.24
N ILE A 258 22.55 15.04 -35.27
CA ILE A 258 23.57 14.01 -35.53
C ILE A 258 22.98 12.92 -36.42
N TYR A 259 21.86 12.31 -36.01
CA TYR A 259 21.24 11.23 -36.75
C TYR A 259 20.62 11.69 -38.08
N GLY A 260 20.00 12.88 -38.10
CA GLY A 260 19.49 13.46 -39.35
C GLY A 260 20.59 13.67 -40.40
N ASN A 261 21.76 14.18 -39.98
CA ASN A 261 22.90 14.34 -40.88
C ASN A 261 23.45 13.01 -41.37
N GLN A 262 23.49 11.98 -40.51
CA GLN A 262 23.88 10.64 -40.92
C GLN A 262 22.97 10.11 -42.03
N LEU A 263 21.64 10.16 -41.83
CA LEU A 263 20.67 9.71 -42.84
C LEU A 263 20.77 10.51 -44.16
N ILE A 264 21.11 11.80 -44.08
CA ILE A 264 21.36 12.63 -45.27
C ILE A 264 22.62 12.18 -46.01
N GLN A 265 23.71 11.90 -45.28
CA GLN A 265 24.96 11.41 -45.86
C GLN A 265 24.80 10.03 -46.50
N GLU A 266 23.95 9.18 -45.92
CA GLU A 266 23.61 7.85 -46.44
C GLU A 266 22.60 7.90 -47.60
N GLY A 267 22.03 9.07 -47.89
CA GLY A 267 21.05 9.25 -48.97
C GLY A 267 19.64 8.72 -48.66
N VAL A 268 19.36 8.37 -47.39
CA VAL A 268 18.04 7.90 -46.93
C VAL A 268 17.05 9.06 -46.79
N LEU A 269 17.53 10.26 -46.48
CA LEU A 269 16.71 11.46 -46.28
C LEU A 269 17.34 12.65 -47.00
N ARG A 270 16.57 13.50 -47.68
CA ARG A 270 17.10 14.76 -48.24
C ARG A 270 17.09 15.86 -47.18
N ASN A 271 18.07 16.77 -47.23
CA ASN A 271 18.12 17.89 -46.27
C ASN A 271 16.86 18.77 -46.29
N GLU A 272 16.27 18.98 -47.48
CA GLU A 272 15.00 19.73 -47.62
C GLU A 272 13.84 19.04 -46.90
N GLU A 273 13.75 17.71 -46.99
CA GLU A 273 12.74 16.90 -46.29
C GLU A 273 12.94 16.98 -44.78
N PHE A 274 14.19 16.89 -44.32
CA PHE A 274 14.52 16.99 -42.90
C PHE A 274 14.11 18.33 -42.28
N GLN A 275 14.39 19.46 -42.96
CA GLN A 275 13.94 20.77 -42.46
C GLN A 275 12.43 20.92 -42.52
N LYS A 276 11.80 20.45 -43.61
CA LYS A 276 10.34 20.51 -43.76
C LYS A 276 9.61 19.76 -42.64
N GLU A 277 10.08 18.57 -42.25
CA GLU A 277 9.47 17.82 -41.14
C GLU A 277 9.58 18.56 -39.79
N LYS A 278 10.70 19.24 -39.54
CA LYS A 278 10.85 20.07 -38.33
C LYS A 278 9.88 21.24 -38.33
N ASP A 279 9.75 21.94 -39.46
CA ASP A 279 8.83 23.07 -39.60
C ASP A 279 7.37 22.62 -39.48
N ASN A 280 7.02 21.49 -40.09
CA ASN A 280 5.69 20.88 -39.96
C ASN A 280 5.36 20.57 -38.50
N PHE A 281 6.28 19.93 -37.77
CA PHE A 281 6.06 19.58 -36.38
C PHE A 281 5.94 20.83 -35.49
N LYS A 282 6.74 21.87 -35.74
CA LYS A 282 6.61 23.15 -35.04
C LYS A 282 5.24 23.80 -35.28
N ASN A 283 4.81 23.88 -36.54
CA ASN A 283 3.50 24.44 -36.90
C ASN A 283 2.35 23.65 -36.26
N PHE A 284 2.49 22.32 -36.17
CA PHE A 284 1.54 21.46 -35.46
C PHE A 284 1.48 21.79 -33.96
N LEU A 285 2.62 21.97 -33.28
CA LEU A 285 2.65 22.38 -31.88
C LEU A 285 2.02 23.77 -31.66
N ASP A 286 2.28 24.72 -32.55
CA ASP A 286 1.68 26.06 -32.49
C ASP A 286 0.14 25.97 -32.63
N SER A 287 -0.36 25.14 -33.54
CA SER A 287 -1.80 24.89 -33.70
C SER A 287 -2.44 24.22 -32.48
N GLU A 288 -1.78 23.21 -31.90
CA GLU A 288 -2.25 22.55 -30.67
C GLU A 288 -2.22 23.50 -29.47
N PHE A 289 -1.25 24.42 -29.41
CA PHE A 289 -1.18 25.45 -28.38
C PHE A 289 -2.36 26.43 -28.48
N GLU A 290 -2.68 26.92 -29.68
CA GLU A 290 -3.86 27.77 -29.88
C GLU A 290 -5.16 27.03 -29.53
N THR A 291 -5.29 25.78 -29.95
CA THR A 291 -6.44 24.92 -29.61
C THR A 291 -6.58 24.66 -28.11
N SER A 292 -5.45 24.61 -27.38
CA SER A 292 -5.46 24.39 -25.93
C SER A 292 -6.17 25.50 -25.15
N LYS A 293 -6.18 26.74 -25.68
CA LYS A 293 -6.79 27.90 -25.00
C LYS A 293 -8.30 27.73 -24.83
N THR A 294 -8.95 27.06 -25.78
CA THR A 294 -10.40 26.77 -25.77
C THR A 294 -10.72 25.32 -25.42
N TYR A 295 -9.71 24.48 -25.18
CA TYR A 295 -9.90 23.09 -24.78
C TYR A 295 -10.49 23.00 -23.37
N ILE A 296 -11.67 22.39 -23.27
CA ILE A 296 -12.29 22.02 -22.01
C ILE A 296 -11.98 20.53 -21.77
N PRO A 297 -11.30 20.17 -20.67
CA PRO A 297 -11.09 18.78 -20.32
C PRO A 297 -12.44 18.08 -20.11
N ASN A 298 -12.78 17.11 -20.97
CA ASN A 298 -13.98 16.29 -20.80
C ASN A 298 -13.65 15.03 -19.97
N GLN A 299 -14.50 14.80 -18.96
CA GLN A 299 -14.73 13.61 -18.13
C GLN A 299 -13.54 12.83 -17.52
N ILE A 300 -13.76 12.44 -16.27
CA ILE A 300 -12.85 11.74 -15.37
C ILE A 300 -12.88 10.25 -15.72
N ASP A 301 -11.97 9.79 -16.58
CA ASP A 301 -11.94 8.41 -17.12
C ASP A 301 -11.26 7.38 -16.18
N TRP A 302 -11.33 7.58 -14.86
CA TRP A 302 -10.55 6.79 -13.88
C TRP A 302 -11.29 5.59 -13.27
N PHE A 303 -12.62 5.57 -13.33
CA PHE A 303 -13.48 4.44 -12.91
C PHE A 303 -13.88 3.55 -14.09
N THR A 304 -12.93 3.25 -14.97
CA THR A 304 -13.12 2.34 -16.09
C THR A 304 -12.48 0.98 -15.82
N GLY A 305 -12.81 -0.03 -16.63
CA GLY A 305 -12.30 -1.40 -16.47
C GLY A 305 -12.68 -2.02 -15.11
N SER A 306 -11.70 -2.57 -14.39
CA SER A 306 -11.89 -3.25 -13.10
C SER A 306 -12.47 -2.35 -12.00
N TRP A 307 -12.45 -1.03 -12.18
CA TRP A 307 -12.96 -0.06 -11.21
C TRP A 307 -14.39 0.41 -11.49
N SER A 308 -15.01 -0.04 -12.58
CA SER A 308 -16.35 0.40 -13.03
C SER A 308 -17.49 0.14 -12.04
N LYS A 309 -17.34 -0.83 -11.13
CA LYS A 309 -18.33 -1.16 -10.09
C LYS A 309 -18.21 -0.31 -8.82
N PHE A 310 -17.20 0.56 -8.72
CA PHE A 310 -16.89 1.32 -7.50
C PHE A 310 -17.34 2.78 -7.61
N THR A 311 -17.75 3.36 -6.50
CA THR A 311 -18.29 4.72 -6.42
C THR A 311 -17.43 5.63 -5.54
N THR A 312 -17.35 6.91 -5.93
CA THR A 312 -16.77 8.01 -5.14
C THR A 312 -17.78 8.71 -4.25
N GLU A 313 -19.07 8.34 -4.33
CA GLU A 313 -20.13 9.02 -3.60
C GLU A 313 -19.83 9.06 -2.10
N ILE A 314 -19.92 10.26 -1.54
CA ILE A 314 -19.79 10.54 -0.11
C ILE A 314 -21.21 10.46 0.46
N GLY A 315 -21.51 9.49 1.33
CA GLY A 315 -22.85 9.36 1.90
C GLY A 315 -23.09 8.12 2.77
N SER A 316 -23.93 8.31 3.81
CA SER A 316 -24.43 7.39 4.86
C SER A 316 -23.39 6.47 5.55
N ASP A 317 -23.76 5.92 6.72
CA ASP A 317 -22.90 4.98 7.48
C ASP A 317 -22.79 3.65 6.72
N ARG A 318 -21.86 3.57 5.75
CA ARG A 318 -21.61 2.39 4.91
C ARG A 318 -20.91 1.28 5.69
N ARG A 319 -21.66 0.64 6.59
CA ARG A 319 -21.19 -0.49 7.43
C ARG A 319 -20.72 -1.69 6.59
N GLY A 320 -21.34 -1.90 5.43
CA GLY A 320 -21.16 -3.12 4.62
C GLY A 320 -21.99 -4.28 5.18
N ILE A 321 -22.30 -5.27 4.33
CA ILE A 321 -22.88 -6.54 4.76
C ILE A 321 -21.70 -7.49 4.98
N THR A 322 -21.43 -7.88 6.23
CA THR A 322 -20.21 -8.62 6.58
C THR A 322 -20.47 -9.91 7.33
N GLY A 323 -21.62 -10.08 7.97
CA GLY A 323 -22.00 -11.38 8.50
C GLY A 323 -22.23 -12.40 7.38
N VAL A 324 -22.21 -13.68 7.74
CA VAL A 324 -22.35 -14.80 6.80
C VAL A 324 -23.28 -15.87 7.37
N ASP A 325 -23.97 -16.56 6.48
CA ASP A 325 -24.87 -17.64 6.86
C ASP A 325 -24.11 -18.77 7.57
N LEU A 326 -24.79 -19.40 8.53
CA LEU A 326 -24.23 -20.47 9.36
C LEU A 326 -23.69 -21.64 8.51
N ASP A 327 -24.36 -21.98 7.42
CA ASP A 327 -23.92 -23.02 6.49
C ASP A 327 -22.57 -22.69 5.85
N LEU A 328 -22.33 -21.43 5.50
CA LEU A 328 -21.05 -20.99 4.94
C LEU A 328 -19.95 -21.00 6.01
N ILE A 329 -20.28 -20.67 7.26
CA ILE A 329 -19.35 -20.79 8.41
C ILE A 329 -18.90 -22.24 8.56
N HIS A 330 -19.85 -23.19 8.57
CA HIS A 330 -19.53 -24.61 8.72
C HIS A 330 -18.77 -25.16 7.51
N GLN A 331 -19.15 -24.78 6.29
CA GLN A 331 -18.45 -25.17 5.07
C GLN A 331 -16.99 -24.71 5.07
N ALA A 332 -16.73 -23.45 5.45
CA ALA A 332 -15.37 -22.94 5.59
C ALA A 332 -14.65 -23.63 6.76
N GLY A 333 -15.32 -23.72 7.91
CA GLY A 333 -14.82 -24.30 9.17
C GLY A 333 -14.30 -25.73 9.02
N GLU A 334 -15.08 -26.60 8.36
CA GLU A 334 -14.69 -27.98 8.09
C GLU A 334 -13.34 -28.03 7.36
N LYS A 335 -13.17 -27.21 6.32
CA LYS A 335 -11.97 -27.26 5.48
C LYS A 335 -10.76 -26.58 6.11
N ILE A 336 -10.93 -25.48 6.83
CA ILE A 336 -9.81 -24.77 7.47
C ILE A 336 -9.24 -25.52 8.68
N CYS A 337 -10.01 -26.44 9.27
CA CYS A 337 -9.59 -27.24 10.43
C CYS A 337 -9.04 -28.62 10.05
N ASN A 338 -9.27 -29.09 8.83
CA ASN A 338 -8.87 -30.43 8.43
C ASN A 338 -7.48 -30.45 7.79
N LEU A 339 -6.61 -31.28 8.38
CA LEU A 339 -5.29 -31.60 7.88
C LEU A 339 -5.33 -32.99 7.20
N PRO A 340 -4.74 -33.17 6.00
CA PRO A 340 -4.72 -34.47 5.32
C PRO A 340 -3.99 -35.54 6.13
N GLU A 341 -4.58 -36.74 6.25
CA GLU A 341 -4.00 -37.85 7.00
C GLU A 341 -2.73 -38.41 6.35
N ASN A 342 -2.57 -38.21 5.04
CA ASN A 342 -1.41 -38.68 4.28
C ASN A 342 -0.16 -37.79 4.41
N LEU A 343 -0.21 -36.74 5.25
CA LEU A 343 0.91 -35.83 5.52
C LEU A 343 1.29 -35.86 7.01
N ASN A 344 2.57 -35.80 7.31
CA ASN A 344 3.10 -35.88 8.66
C ASN A 344 3.30 -34.48 9.25
N PHE A 345 2.29 -33.97 9.96
CA PHE A 345 2.39 -32.68 10.63
C PHE A 345 2.94 -32.76 12.07
N HIS A 346 3.67 -31.73 12.49
CA HIS A 346 4.16 -31.59 13.86
C HIS A 346 3.02 -31.69 14.90
N SER A 347 3.23 -32.42 15.99
CA SER A 347 2.20 -32.74 16.99
C SER A 347 1.52 -31.51 17.63
N THR A 348 2.29 -30.45 17.88
CA THR A 348 1.72 -29.17 18.35
C THR A 348 0.79 -28.54 17.32
N ILE A 349 1.08 -28.64 16.02
CA ILE A 349 0.19 -28.09 14.99
C ILE A 349 -1.10 -28.90 14.89
N LYS A 350 -1.01 -30.24 14.94
CA LYS A 350 -2.20 -31.10 15.00
C LYS A 350 -3.12 -30.70 16.17
N ARG A 351 -2.55 -30.45 17.36
CA ARG A 351 -3.30 -29.97 18.53
C ARG A 351 -3.95 -28.61 18.33
N LEU A 352 -3.29 -27.67 17.63
CA LEU A 352 -3.88 -26.36 17.30
C LEU A 352 -5.07 -26.49 16.35
N PHE A 353 -4.97 -27.35 15.33
CA PHE A 353 -6.07 -27.61 14.39
C PHE A 353 -7.23 -28.34 15.07
N GLU A 354 -6.96 -29.26 16.00
CA GLU A 354 -8.02 -29.91 16.79
C GLU A 354 -8.73 -28.92 17.72
N ALA A 355 -7.99 -28.00 18.34
CA ALA A 355 -8.59 -26.92 19.14
C ALA A 355 -9.47 -26.00 18.27
N LYS A 356 -9.02 -25.67 17.06
CA LYS A 356 -9.80 -24.91 16.08
C LYS A 356 -11.08 -25.65 15.69
N LYS A 357 -10.98 -26.95 15.38
CA LYS A 357 -12.13 -27.81 15.06
C LYS A 357 -13.18 -27.78 16.17
N LYS A 358 -12.74 -27.89 17.43
CA LYS A 358 -13.63 -27.82 18.60
C LYS A 358 -14.39 -26.49 18.69
N MET A 359 -13.77 -25.35 18.34
CA MET A 359 -14.46 -24.04 18.31
C MET A 359 -15.65 -24.06 17.34
N PHE A 360 -15.47 -24.66 16.15
CA PHE A 360 -16.55 -24.82 15.17
C PHE A 360 -17.62 -25.83 15.61
N GLU A 361 -17.23 -26.92 16.27
CA GLU A 361 -18.16 -27.93 16.78
C GLU A 361 -19.03 -27.40 17.92
N THR A 362 -18.45 -26.61 18.83
CA THR A 362 -19.20 -26.07 19.98
C THR A 362 -19.86 -24.73 19.68
N GLY A 363 -19.40 -24.02 18.64
CA GLY A 363 -19.80 -22.65 18.34
C GLY A 363 -19.24 -21.61 19.31
N LYS A 364 -18.17 -21.95 20.06
CA LYS A 364 -17.70 -21.15 21.21
C LYS A 364 -16.22 -20.86 21.19
N GLY A 365 -15.84 -19.72 21.76
CA GLY A 365 -14.44 -19.43 22.07
C GLY A 365 -13.54 -19.25 20.85
N PHE A 366 -14.06 -18.72 19.75
CA PHE A 366 -13.28 -18.42 18.54
C PHE A 366 -12.16 -17.44 18.87
N ASP A 367 -10.92 -17.86 18.63
CA ASP A 367 -9.74 -17.00 18.79
C ASP A 367 -9.48 -16.11 17.56
N TRP A 368 -8.50 -15.22 17.69
CA TRP A 368 -8.17 -14.23 16.66
C TRP A 368 -7.78 -14.87 15.32
N ALA A 369 -6.94 -15.91 15.35
CA ALA A 369 -6.44 -16.56 14.14
C ALA A 369 -7.53 -17.41 13.45
N THR A 370 -8.47 -17.95 14.23
CA THR A 370 -9.61 -18.70 13.71
C THR A 370 -10.61 -17.77 13.03
N ALA A 371 -10.94 -16.63 13.66
CA ALA A 371 -11.77 -15.59 13.03
C ALA A 371 -11.12 -15.02 11.75
N GLU A 372 -9.80 -14.81 11.75
CA GLU A 372 -9.05 -14.42 10.54
C GLU A 372 -9.17 -15.47 9.44
N SER A 373 -8.94 -16.74 9.77
CA SER A 373 -9.07 -17.86 8.83
C SER A 373 -10.50 -17.98 8.28
N LEU A 374 -11.52 -17.74 9.11
CA LEU A 374 -12.92 -17.75 8.71
C LEU A 374 -13.24 -16.58 7.78
N ALA A 375 -12.70 -15.38 8.03
CA ALA A 375 -12.86 -14.23 7.15
C ALA A 375 -12.28 -14.51 5.76
N PHE A 376 -11.08 -15.08 5.70
CA PHE A 376 -10.48 -15.48 4.42
C PHE A 376 -11.28 -16.60 3.76
N GLY A 377 -11.63 -17.65 4.49
CA GLY A 377 -12.34 -18.80 3.95
C GLY A 377 -13.69 -18.43 3.32
N THR A 378 -14.47 -17.59 4.01
CA THR A 378 -15.77 -17.11 3.51
C THR A 378 -15.62 -16.22 2.28
N LEU A 379 -14.67 -15.28 2.27
CA LEU A 379 -14.39 -14.45 1.09
C LEU A 379 -13.97 -15.30 -0.13
N LEU A 380 -13.13 -16.31 0.08
CA LEU A 380 -12.67 -17.20 -0.98
C LEU A 380 -13.81 -18.03 -1.57
N LEU A 381 -14.72 -18.51 -0.73
CA LEU A 381 -15.92 -19.25 -1.17
C LEU A 381 -16.94 -18.33 -1.88
N GLU A 382 -16.99 -17.05 -1.51
CA GLU A 382 -17.79 -16.01 -2.19
C GLU A 382 -17.19 -15.54 -3.53
N GLY A 383 -15.97 -15.99 -3.86
CA GLY A 383 -15.30 -15.65 -5.13
C GLY A 383 -14.33 -14.45 -5.04
N TYR A 384 -14.01 -13.97 -3.85
CA TYR A 384 -13.05 -12.88 -3.64
C TYR A 384 -11.63 -13.42 -3.32
N PRO A 385 -10.61 -13.11 -4.13
CA PRO A 385 -9.25 -13.54 -3.85
C PRO A 385 -8.68 -12.87 -2.59
N VAL A 386 -7.74 -13.54 -1.93
CA VAL A 386 -7.00 -13.00 -0.78
C VAL A 386 -5.51 -13.12 -1.05
N ARG A 387 -4.79 -12.00 -0.93
CA ARG A 387 -3.34 -11.91 -1.01
C ARG A 387 -2.80 -11.37 0.30
N PHE A 388 -2.02 -12.15 1.02
CA PHE A 388 -1.44 -11.80 2.31
C PHE A 388 0.09 -11.91 2.23
N VAL A 389 0.78 -10.79 2.33
CA VAL A 389 2.24 -10.72 2.29
C VAL A 389 2.82 -10.11 3.57
N GLY A 390 3.92 -10.66 4.05
CA GLY A 390 4.68 -10.10 5.17
C GLY A 390 5.76 -11.07 5.63
N GLN A 391 6.65 -10.61 6.48
CA GLN A 391 7.74 -11.44 7.01
C GLN A 391 7.13 -12.52 7.92
N ASP A 392 7.39 -13.79 7.59
CA ASP A 392 6.86 -14.96 8.30
C ASP A 392 5.34 -15.05 8.41
N SER A 393 4.58 -14.31 7.59
CA SER A 393 3.12 -14.22 7.71
C SER A 393 2.42 -15.58 7.55
N SER A 394 2.99 -16.56 6.84
CA SER A 394 2.40 -17.90 6.68
C SER A 394 2.27 -18.65 8.01
N ARG A 395 3.27 -18.54 8.88
CA ARG A 395 3.22 -19.07 10.26
C ARG A 395 2.55 -18.06 11.20
N GLY A 396 2.81 -16.79 10.94
CA GLY A 396 2.60 -15.67 11.84
C GLY A 396 3.82 -15.50 12.77
N THR A 397 4.25 -14.25 12.96
CA THR A 397 5.34 -13.87 13.88
C THR A 397 5.17 -14.53 15.23
N PHE A 398 3.95 -14.48 15.78
CA PHE A 398 3.61 -15.00 17.10
C PHE A 398 3.23 -16.48 17.09
N SER A 399 3.44 -17.21 15.99
CA SER A 399 3.04 -18.61 15.80
C SER A 399 1.56 -18.86 16.09
N GLN A 400 0.70 -17.98 15.56
CA GLN A 400 -0.74 -18.02 15.76
C GLN A 400 -1.50 -18.50 14.52
N ARG A 401 -0.99 -18.24 13.31
CA ARG A 401 -1.79 -18.29 12.07
C ARG A 401 -1.77 -19.66 11.42
N HIS A 402 -0.58 -20.19 11.16
CA HIS A 402 -0.38 -21.50 10.53
C HIS A 402 -1.23 -21.73 9.25
N ALA A 403 -1.34 -20.70 8.41
CA ALA A 403 -2.08 -20.78 7.14
C ALA A 403 -1.34 -21.64 6.10
N GLY A 404 -0.03 -21.85 6.27
CA GLY A 404 0.76 -22.88 5.59
C GLY A 404 1.47 -23.76 6.62
N VAL A 405 1.28 -25.07 6.53
CA VAL A 405 1.82 -26.06 7.47
C VAL A 405 2.76 -27.00 6.73
N LEU A 406 3.92 -27.27 7.32
CA LEU A 406 4.93 -28.14 6.73
C LEU A 406 4.67 -29.61 7.06
N ASP A 407 4.70 -30.45 6.04
CA ASP A 407 4.98 -31.87 6.21
C ASP A 407 6.41 -32.06 6.75
N GLN A 408 6.56 -32.80 7.84
CA GLN A 408 7.83 -33.00 8.54
C GLN A 408 8.78 -33.93 7.78
N ASP A 409 8.26 -34.76 6.87
CA ASP A 409 9.07 -35.73 6.13
C ASP A 409 9.61 -35.13 4.82
N THR A 410 8.76 -34.39 4.08
CA THR A 410 9.14 -33.82 2.76
C THR A 410 9.51 -32.34 2.79
N GLY A 411 9.09 -31.59 3.82
CA GLY A 411 9.20 -30.13 3.85
C GLY A 411 8.23 -29.39 2.92
N GLU A 412 7.28 -30.07 2.29
CA GLU A 412 6.25 -29.44 1.48
C GLU A 412 5.23 -28.69 2.37
N LYS A 413 4.78 -27.52 1.91
CA LYS A 413 3.76 -26.71 2.60
C LYS A 413 2.36 -27.07 2.11
N TYR A 414 1.51 -27.56 3.01
CA TYR A 414 0.06 -27.66 2.81
C TYR A 414 -0.65 -26.38 3.25
N TYR A 415 -1.64 -25.93 2.48
CA TYR A 415 -2.41 -24.72 2.76
C TYR A 415 -3.90 -25.05 2.81
N PRO A 416 -4.54 -25.15 4.00
CA PRO A 416 -5.97 -25.44 4.11
C PRO A 416 -6.83 -24.46 3.31
N LEU A 417 -6.51 -23.16 3.38
CA LEU A 417 -7.23 -22.09 2.66
C LEU A 417 -7.10 -22.15 1.13
N LYS A 418 -6.19 -22.98 0.56
CA LYS A 418 -6.15 -23.24 -0.89
C LYS A 418 -7.03 -24.42 -1.32
N ASN A 419 -7.62 -25.14 -0.36
CA ASN A 419 -8.30 -26.43 -0.57
C ASN A 419 -9.70 -26.46 0.08
N LEU A 420 -10.41 -25.35 0.04
CA LEU A 420 -11.80 -25.21 0.52
C LEU A 420 -12.81 -25.80 -0.48
N SER A 421 -12.64 -25.50 -1.76
CA SER A 421 -13.56 -25.91 -2.84
C SER A 421 -12.88 -25.82 -4.20
N SER A 422 -13.31 -26.61 -5.19
CA SER A 422 -12.82 -26.48 -6.57
C SER A 422 -13.23 -25.18 -7.27
N LYS A 423 -14.25 -24.48 -6.73
CA LYS A 423 -14.76 -23.21 -7.25
C LYS A 423 -14.31 -21.98 -6.47
N GLN A 424 -13.48 -22.14 -5.43
CA GLN A 424 -13.02 -21.02 -4.62
C GLN A 424 -12.15 -20.04 -5.42
N ALA A 425 -12.07 -18.79 -4.96
CA ALA A 425 -11.08 -17.84 -5.44
C ALA A 425 -9.65 -18.18 -4.96
N GLN A 426 -8.66 -17.53 -5.59
CA GLN A 426 -7.26 -17.77 -5.26
C GLN A 426 -6.88 -17.22 -3.88
N PHE A 427 -6.24 -18.06 -3.07
CA PHE A 427 -5.55 -17.68 -1.85
C PHE A 427 -4.04 -17.66 -2.06
N GLU A 428 -3.39 -16.53 -1.80
CA GLU A 428 -1.93 -16.38 -1.86
C GLU A 428 -1.42 -15.81 -0.54
N ILE A 429 -0.67 -16.62 0.22
CA ILE A 429 0.08 -16.15 1.39
C ILE A 429 1.58 -16.28 1.11
N ILE A 430 2.32 -15.21 1.36
CA ILE A 430 3.73 -15.07 1.00
C ILE A 430 4.50 -14.63 2.23
N ASP A 431 5.47 -15.45 2.61
CA ASP A 431 6.56 -15.02 3.49
C ASP A 431 7.47 -14.10 2.66
N SER A 432 7.41 -12.79 2.89
CA SER A 432 8.24 -11.83 2.18
C SER A 432 9.71 -11.96 2.60
N PHE A 433 10.62 -11.51 1.75
CA PHE A 433 11.97 -11.23 2.20
C PHE A 433 11.99 -10.03 3.17
N LEU A 434 13.15 -9.80 3.80
CA LEU A 434 13.33 -8.81 4.86
C LEU A 434 13.41 -7.38 4.30
N SER A 435 12.27 -6.85 3.88
CA SER A 435 12.10 -5.50 3.32
C SER A 435 10.70 -4.98 3.64
N GLU A 436 10.62 -3.75 4.12
CA GLU A 436 9.36 -3.03 4.29
C GLU A 436 9.12 -2.07 3.13
N PHE A 437 10.14 -1.32 2.70
CA PHE A 437 9.97 -0.23 1.72
C PHE A 437 9.56 -0.77 0.34
N GLY A 438 10.29 -1.75 -0.18
CA GLY A 438 9.99 -2.47 -1.42
C GLY A 438 8.68 -3.25 -1.35
N VAL A 439 8.49 -4.06 -0.31
CA VAL A 439 7.31 -4.95 -0.20
C VAL A 439 6.02 -4.15 -0.03
N LEU A 440 5.98 -3.13 0.84
CA LEU A 440 4.76 -2.32 1.01
C LEU A 440 4.41 -1.54 -0.27
N GLY A 441 5.42 -1.02 -0.97
CA GLY A 441 5.21 -0.39 -2.28
C GLY A 441 4.61 -1.36 -3.30
N PHE A 442 5.07 -2.61 -3.30
CA PHE A 442 4.56 -3.67 -4.16
C PHE A 442 3.10 -3.99 -3.85
N GLU A 443 2.76 -4.21 -2.58
CA GLU A 443 1.38 -4.52 -2.19
C GLU A 443 0.42 -3.35 -2.41
N TYR A 444 0.88 -2.10 -2.23
CA TYR A 444 0.13 -0.92 -2.65
C TYR A 444 -0.16 -0.97 -4.15
N GLY A 445 0.86 -1.21 -4.98
CA GLY A 445 0.71 -1.38 -6.42
C GLY A 445 -0.30 -2.47 -6.80
N TYR A 446 -0.21 -3.64 -6.18
CA TYR A 446 -1.15 -4.74 -6.40
C TYR A 446 -2.59 -4.30 -6.11
N SER A 447 -2.81 -3.63 -4.97
CA SER A 447 -4.14 -3.15 -4.55
C SER A 447 -4.76 -2.15 -5.52
N LEU A 448 -3.96 -1.37 -6.26
CA LEU A 448 -4.45 -0.42 -7.27
C LEU A 448 -5.01 -1.11 -8.52
N SER A 449 -4.52 -2.30 -8.84
CA SER A 449 -4.94 -3.06 -10.03
C SER A 449 -5.91 -4.19 -9.71
N SER A 450 -6.17 -4.46 -8.43
CA SER A 450 -6.94 -5.62 -7.96
C SER A 450 -8.02 -5.25 -6.93
N PRO A 451 -9.02 -4.41 -7.28
CA PRO A 451 -10.00 -3.92 -6.31
C PRO A 451 -10.90 -5.02 -5.72
N GLU A 452 -11.07 -6.16 -6.39
CA GLU A 452 -11.85 -7.29 -5.87
C GLU A 452 -11.01 -8.27 -5.01
N THR A 453 -9.72 -8.00 -4.79
CA THR A 453 -8.84 -8.80 -3.93
C THR A 453 -8.65 -8.15 -2.56
N LEU A 454 -8.74 -8.95 -1.50
CA LEU A 454 -8.29 -8.53 -0.18
C LEU A 454 -6.75 -8.60 -0.14
N VAL A 455 -6.11 -7.44 -0.28
CA VAL A 455 -4.64 -7.31 -0.24
C VAL A 455 -4.23 -6.88 1.16
N LEU A 456 -3.44 -7.70 1.83
CA LEU A 456 -2.89 -7.43 3.16
C LEU A 456 -1.37 -7.41 3.14
N TRP A 457 -0.82 -6.42 3.84
CA TRP A 457 0.58 -6.38 4.23
C TRP A 457 0.69 -6.41 5.77
N GLU A 458 1.53 -7.30 6.31
CA GLU A 458 1.79 -7.39 7.75
C GLU A 458 3.26 -7.06 8.06
N ALA A 459 3.44 -6.09 8.95
CA ALA A 459 4.74 -5.85 9.57
C ALA A 459 5.01 -6.93 10.63
N GLN A 460 6.25 -7.37 10.79
CA GLN A 460 6.59 -8.36 11.82
C GLN A 460 6.24 -7.85 13.23
N PHE A 461 6.58 -6.58 13.49
CA PHE A 461 6.04 -5.73 14.53
C PHE A 461 5.66 -4.40 13.91
N GLY A 462 4.61 -3.73 14.41
CA GLY A 462 4.12 -2.48 13.84
C GLY A 462 5.17 -1.36 13.85
N ASP A 463 6.13 -1.43 14.77
CA ASP A 463 7.26 -0.51 14.92
C ASP A 463 8.10 -0.38 13.63
N PHE A 464 8.23 -1.47 12.85
CA PHE A 464 9.08 -1.53 11.66
C PHE A 464 8.47 -0.90 10.40
N ALA A 465 7.18 -0.57 10.42
CA ALA A 465 6.51 0.05 9.27
C ALA A 465 7.12 1.42 8.88
N ASN A 466 7.88 2.05 9.78
CA ASN A 466 8.62 3.28 9.51
C ASN A 466 9.70 3.12 8.42
N GLY A 467 10.19 1.90 8.14
CA GLY A 467 11.07 1.63 7.00
C GLY A 467 10.41 1.95 5.65
N ALA A 468 9.07 1.88 5.59
CA ALA A 468 8.27 2.17 4.40
C ALA A 468 7.56 3.53 4.45
N GLN A 469 8.03 4.48 5.27
CA GLN A 469 7.34 5.76 5.50
C GLN A 469 7.06 6.55 4.21
N ILE A 470 7.95 6.50 3.22
CA ILE A 470 7.73 7.16 1.92
C ILE A 470 6.51 6.57 1.20
N ILE A 471 6.29 5.25 1.26
CA ILE A 471 5.09 4.62 0.68
C ILE A 471 3.84 5.05 1.44
N ILE A 472 3.92 5.07 2.77
CA ILE A 472 2.81 5.51 3.63
C ILE A 472 2.42 6.95 3.26
N ASP A 473 3.35 7.90 3.33
CA ASP A 473 3.09 9.33 3.17
C ASP A 473 2.70 9.69 1.73
N GLN A 474 3.38 9.11 0.75
CA GLN A 474 3.27 9.58 -0.63
C GLN A 474 2.32 8.77 -1.49
N PHE A 475 1.87 7.61 -1.02
CA PHE A 475 0.96 6.76 -1.78
C PHE A 475 -0.28 6.40 -0.98
N ILE A 476 -0.11 5.83 0.21
CA ILE A 476 -1.24 5.29 1.00
C ILE A 476 -2.12 6.41 1.55
N THR A 477 -1.54 7.43 2.19
CA THR A 477 -2.31 8.50 2.82
C THR A 477 -2.80 9.57 1.84
N SER A 478 -2.14 9.71 0.69
CA SER A 478 -2.35 10.85 -0.23
C SER A 478 -2.68 10.47 -1.67
N GLY A 479 -2.51 9.21 -2.08
CA GLY A 479 -2.64 8.79 -3.49
C GLY A 479 -4.04 8.99 -4.08
N GLU A 480 -5.09 8.86 -3.28
CA GLU A 480 -6.46 9.12 -3.73
C GLU A 480 -6.69 10.62 -4.00
N LYS A 481 -6.17 11.51 -3.15
CA LYS A 481 -6.32 12.96 -3.35
C LYS A 481 -5.40 13.50 -4.43
N LYS A 482 -4.16 13.01 -4.48
CA LYS A 482 -3.20 13.43 -5.50
C LYS A 482 -3.59 12.91 -6.87
N TRP A 483 -3.98 11.64 -6.99
CA TRP A 483 -4.07 10.95 -8.28
C TRP A 483 -5.41 10.26 -8.53
N THR A 484 -6.42 10.47 -7.69
CA THR A 484 -7.73 9.81 -7.79
C THR A 484 -7.62 8.28 -7.80
N ARG A 485 -6.59 7.73 -7.13
CA ARG A 485 -6.34 6.29 -7.03
C ARG A 485 -6.81 5.75 -5.69
N ALA A 486 -7.92 5.03 -5.71
CA ALA A 486 -8.40 4.26 -4.58
C ALA A 486 -7.53 3.01 -4.36
N SER A 487 -7.40 2.60 -3.10
CA SER A 487 -6.66 1.39 -2.70
C SER A 487 -7.42 0.71 -1.58
N GLY A 488 -7.51 -0.63 -1.64
CA GLY A 488 -8.10 -1.46 -0.59
C GLY A 488 -7.08 -2.06 0.39
N LEU A 489 -5.82 -1.64 0.32
CA LEU A 489 -4.71 -2.23 1.08
C LEU A 489 -4.99 -2.24 2.58
N VAL A 490 -4.80 -3.39 3.21
CA VAL A 490 -4.85 -3.57 4.66
C VAL A 490 -3.43 -3.63 5.21
N MET A 491 -3.08 -2.78 6.15
CA MET A 491 -1.83 -2.82 6.89
C MET A 491 -2.10 -3.40 8.29
N LEU A 492 -1.50 -4.55 8.58
CA LEU A 492 -1.54 -5.19 9.90
C LEU A 492 -0.26 -4.82 10.66
N LEU A 493 -0.41 -4.08 11.75
CA LEU A 493 0.68 -3.50 12.52
C LEU A 493 0.63 -4.01 13.97
N PRO A 494 1.36 -5.09 14.31
CA PRO A 494 1.33 -5.63 15.67
C PRO A 494 1.71 -4.58 16.72
N HIS A 495 0.80 -4.34 17.66
CA HIS A 495 0.87 -3.23 18.60
C HIS A 495 0.44 -3.65 20.02
N GLY A 496 1.05 -3.04 21.04
CA GLY A 496 0.69 -3.24 22.44
C GLY A 496 1.89 -3.10 23.37
N TYR A 497 1.70 -2.48 24.53
CA TYR A 497 2.78 -2.27 25.49
C TYR A 497 2.86 -3.47 26.43
N GLU A 498 3.82 -4.36 26.18
CA GLU A 498 3.95 -5.66 26.85
C GLU A 498 5.34 -5.87 27.47
N GLY A 499 6.09 -4.79 27.68
CA GLY A 499 7.41 -4.83 28.32
C GLY A 499 8.55 -5.35 27.44
N GLN A 500 8.35 -5.41 26.11
CA GLN A 500 9.34 -5.91 25.14
C GLN A 500 10.31 -4.83 24.61
N GLY A 501 10.30 -3.64 25.22
CA GLY A 501 11.18 -2.53 24.83
C GLY A 501 10.64 -1.68 23.67
N PRO A 502 11.43 -0.69 23.23
CA PRO A 502 10.94 0.36 22.33
C PRO A 502 10.60 -0.10 20.92
N GLU A 503 11.32 -1.05 20.34
CA GLU A 503 11.10 -1.49 18.95
C GLU A 503 10.09 -2.64 18.83
N HIS A 504 9.37 -2.97 19.90
CA HIS A 504 8.39 -4.06 19.93
C HIS A 504 7.12 -3.67 20.69
N SER A 505 6.75 -2.39 20.72
CA SER A 505 5.62 -1.89 21.51
C SER A 505 4.65 -1.04 20.71
N SER A 506 5.17 -0.14 19.85
CA SER A 506 4.38 0.93 19.26
C SER A 506 4.45 0.93 17.73
N ALA A 507 3.30 0.67 17.13
CA ALA A 507 3.05 0.94 15.72
C ALA A 507 2.87 2.44 15.42
N ARG A 508 3.08 3.32 16.40
CA ARG A 508 2.96 4.79 16.28
C ARG A 508 1.61 5.24 15.75
N ILE A 509 0.55 4.84 16.46
CA ILE A 509 -0.85 5.20 16.15
C ILE A 509 -0.98 6.70 15.85
N GLU A 510 -0.30 7.54 16.62
CA GLU A 510 -0.31 9.00 16.52
C GLU A 510 0.07 9.49 15.12
N ARG A 511 0.99 8.80 14.43
CA ARG A 511 1.48 9.22 13.10
C ARG A 511 0.42 9.00 12.03
N TYR A 512 -0.26 7.85 12.06
CA TYR A 512 -1.34 7.57 11.13
C TYR A 512 -2.52 8.50 11.36
N LEU A 513 -2.89 8.75 12.62
CA LEU A 513 -3.95 9.71 12.96
C LEU A 513 -3.61 11.14 12.56
N GLN A 514 -2.35 11.56 12.68
CA GLN A 514 -1.90 12.86 12.18
C GLN A 514 -2.07 12.99 10.66
N SER A 515 -1.90 11.90 9.91
CA SER A 515 -2.10 11.89 8.45
C SER A 515 -3.56 11.75 8.04
N CYS A 516 -4.51 11.56 8.96
CA CYS A 516 -5.91 11.37 8.65
C CYS A 516 -6.62 12.68 8.29
N ALA A 517 -7.11 12.79 7.06
CA ALA A 517 -7.91 13.91 6.60
C ALA A 517 -8.81 13.50 5.42
N GLN A 518 -9.98 14.14 5.29
CA GLN A 518 -10.88 13.94 4.14
C GLN A 518 -11.19 12.46 3.82
N GLU A 519 -11.33 11.63 4.85
CA GLU A 519 -11.60 10.19 4.78
C GLU A 519 -10.57 9.41 3.93
N ASN A 520 -9.31 9.83 3.94
CA ASN A 520 -8.23 9.17 3.20
C ASN A 520 -7.92 7.76 3.71
N LEU A 521 -8.00 7.54 5.03
CA LEU A 521 -7.66 6.29 5.70
C LEU A 521 -8.83 5.75 6.52
N GLN A 522 -8.66 4.52 6.99
CA GLN A 522 -9.39 3.97 8.13
C GLN A 522 -8.38 3.52 9.17
N VAL A 523 -8.57 3.90 10.43
CA VAL A 523 -7.64 3.57 11.52
C VAL A 523 -8.40 2.85 12.61
N VAL A 524 -8.00 1.61 12.89
CA VAL A 524 -8.75 0.66 13.74
C VAL A 524 -7.81 -0.08 14.69
N ASN A 525 -8.27 -0.33 15.91
CA ASN A 525 -7.57 -1.09 16.95
C ASN A 525 -8.58 -2.05 17.61
N CYS A 526 -8.76 -3.20 16.98
CA CYS A 526 -9.81 -4.14 17.36
C CYS A 526 -9.53 -4.83 18.70
N THR A 527 -10.59 -5.19 19.43
CA THR A 527 -10.48 -5.93 20.70
C THR A 527 -11.24 -7.24 20.75
N THR A 528 -11.91 -7.65 19.66
CA THR A 528 -12.56 -8.97 19.55
C THR A 528 -12.27 -9.64 18.20
N PRO A 529 -12.18 -10.99 18.17
CA PRO A 529 -12.02 -11.74 16.93
C PRO A 529 -13.13 -11.48 15.90
N ALA A 530 -14.40 -11.41 16.32
CA ALA A 530 -15.52 -11.11 15.42
C ALA A 530 -15.42 -9.71 14.79
N ASN A 531 -15.02 -8.69 15.56
CA ASN A 531 -14.87 -7.36 14.98
C ASN A 531 -13.76 -7.33 13.93
N TYR A 532 -12.68 -8.09 14.13
CA TYR A 532 -11.62 -8.28 13.12
C TYR A 532 -12.11 -9.03 11.88
N PHE A 533 -12.90 -10.09 12.04
CA PHE A 533 -13.55 -10.81 10.92
C PHE A 533 -14.39 -9.86 10.06
N HIS A 534 -15.29 -9.09 10.69
CA HIS A 534 -16.14 -8.15 9.99
C HIS A 534 -15.34 -7.02 9.35
N LEU A 535 -14.27 -6.57 10.00
CA LEU A 535 -13.39 -5.53 9.48
C LEU A 535 -12.73 -5.95 8.15
N LEU A 536 -12.23 -7.18 8.06
CA LEU A 536 -11.62 -7.72 6.85
C LEU A 536 -12.64 -7.84 5.72
N ARG A 537 -13.81 -8.41 6.01
CA ARG A 537 -14.90 -8.55 5.03
C ARG A 537 -15.43 -7.20 4.57
N ARG A 538 -15.47 -6.20 5.45
CA ARG A 538 -15.86 -4.81 5.16
C ARG A 538 -14.97 -4.16 4.09
N GLN A 539 -13.69 -4.56 3.97
CA GLN A 539 -12.82 -4.03 2.90
C GLN A 539 -13.28 -4.45 1.50
N ILE A 540 -13.97 -5.59 1.40
CA ILE A 540 -14.41 -6.16 0.12
C ILE A 540 -15.87 -5.82 -0.18
N HIS A 541 -16.74 -6.01 0.80
CA HIS A 541 -18.20 -5.88 0.66
C HIS A 541 -18.72 -4.43 0.60
N ARG A 542 -17.85 -3.43 0.68
CA ARG A 542 -18.22 -2.04 0.39
C ARG A 542 -18.00 -1.72 -1.09
N THR A 543 -18.79 -0.81 -1.62
CA THR A 543 -18.73 -0.33 -3.01
C THR A 543 -17.62 0.70 -3.27
N PHE A 544 -16.65 0.79 -2.36
CA PHE A 544 -15.48 1.66 -2.47
C PHE A 544 -14.27 1.01 -1.81
N ARG A 545 -13.08 1.55 -2.07
CA ARG A 545 -11.81 1.07 -1.49
C ARG A 545 -11.11 2.21 -0.76
N LYS A 546 -10.73 1.95 0.48
CA LYS A 546 -9.90 2.82 1.31
C LYS A 546 -8.82 1.99 1.99
N PRO A 547 -7.59 2.49 2.12
CA PRO A 547 -6.60 1.86 2.95
C PRO A 547 -7.11 1.67 4.37
N LEU A 548 -6.73 0.57 4.99
CA LEU A 548 -7.11 0.20 6.34
C LEU A 548 -5.86 -0.07 7.17
N ILE A 549 -5.66 0.76 8.19
CA ILE A 549 -4.59 0.62 9.18
C ILE A 549 -5.17 -0.10 10.39
N VAL A 550 -4.67 -1.31 10.66
CA VAL A 550 -5.09 -2.14 11.79
C VAL A 550 -3.93 -2.27 12.76
N PHE A 551 -4.11 -1.77 13.98
CA PHE A 551 -3.20 -2.07 15.08
C PHE A 551 -3.52 -3.47 15.60
N SER A 552 -2.90 -4.47 14.98
CA SER A 552 -3.17 -5.87 15.24
C SER A 552 -2.60 -6.29 16.60
N PRO A 553 -3.20 -7.26 17.28
CA PRO A 553 -2.78 -7.62 18.63
C PRO A 553 -1.55 -8.53 18.64
N LYS A 554 -0.95 -8.62 19.83
CA LYS A 554 0.08 -9.62 20.18
C LYS A 554 -0.42 -10.52 21.32
N SER A 555 -0.57 -9.98 22.54
CA SER A 555 -1.14 -10.72 23.67
C SER A 555 -2.59 -11.17 23.44
N LEU A 556 -3.43 -10.35 22.79
CA LEU A 556 -4.84 -10.70 22.58
C LEU A 556 -5.04 -11.91 21.66
N LEU A 557 -4.03 -12.31 20.89
CA LEU A 557 -4.07 -13.52 20.07
C LEU A 557 -4.40 -14.79 20.87
N ARG A 558 -4.13 -14.79 22.18
CA ARG A 558 -4.37 -15.94 23.08
C ARG A 558 -5.06 -15.54 24.39
N HIS A 559 -5.59 -14.32 24.48
CA HIS A 559 -6.18 -13.84 25.73
C HIS A 559 -7.52 -14.53 25.98
N LYS A 560 -7.70 -15.16 27.14
CA LYS A 560 -8.86 -16.02 27.43
C LYS A 560 -10.22 -15.31 27.36
N LYS A 561 -10.24 -14.00 27.58
CA LYS A 561 -11.44 -13.14 27.45
C LYS A 561 -11.57 -12.46 26.08
N CYS A 562 -10.57 -12.58 25.21
CA CYS A 562 -10.60 -12.03 23.85
C CYS A 562 -10.98 -13.16 22.88
N VAL A 563 -12.23 -13.59 22.98
CA VAL A 563 -12.82 -14.63 22.15
C VAL A 563 -14.17 -14.14 21.63
N SER A 564 -14.69 -14.78 20.59
CA SER A 564 -16.03 -14.54 20.04
C SER A 564 -16.81 -15.86 19.94
N GLU A 565 -18.13 -15.76 19.86
CA GLU A 565 -19.03 -16.90 19.68
C GLU A 565 -19.51 -16.96 18.23
N ILE A 566 -20.10 -18.08 17.81
CA ILE A 566 -20.50 -18.29 16.42
C ILE A 566 -21.55 -17.26 15.94
N GLU A 567 -22.41 -16.83 16.85
CA GLU A 567 -23.47 -15.84 16.62
C GLU A 567 -22.89 -14.47 16.21
N ASP A 568 -21.69 -14.13 16.70
CA ASP A 568 -21.04 -12.86 16.39
C ASP A 568 -20.67 -12.73 14.89
N PHE A 569 -20.64 -13.83 14.13
CA PHE A 569 -20.29 -13.86 12.70
C PHE A 569 -21.52 -13.89 11.76
N LEU A 570 -22.73 -14.03 12.31
CA LEU A 570 -23.97 -14.17 11.54
C LEU A 570 -24.44 -12.85 10.88
N PRO A 571 -25.36 -12.90 9.88
CA PRO A 571 -25.73 -11.75 9.04
C PRO A 571 -26.28 -10.52 9.77
N GLU A 572 -26.82 -10.68 10.97
CA GLU A 572 -27.30 -9.60 11.84
C GLU A 572 -26.16 -8.74 12.43
N ASN A 573 -24.93 -9.27 12.42
CA ASN A 573 -23.75 -8.63 12.98
C ASN A 573 -22.89 -7.96 11.91
N SER A 574 -22.10 -6.98 12.35
CA SER A 574 -21.21 -6.22 11.47
C SER A 574 -20.05 -5.61 12.26
N PHE A 575 -19.16 -4.88 11.58
CA PHE A 575 -18.09 -4.17 12.29
C PHE A 575 -18.66 -3.09 13.23
N HIS A 576 -18.30 -3.17 14.50
CA HIS A 576 -18.65 -2.20 15.54
C HIS A 576 -17.51 -1.19 15.72
N ARG A 577 -17.81 0.09 15.45
CA ARG A 577 -16.86 1.21 15.67
C ARG A 577 -16.63 1.52 17.15
N ILE A 578 -17.60 1.19 17.99
CA ILE A 578 -17.58 1.34 19.43
C ILE A 578 -18.13 0.04 20.01
N LEU A 579 -17.42 -0.52 20.98
CA LEU A 579 -17.89 -1.69 21.72
C LEU A 579 -18.22 -1.30 23.17
N PRO A 580 -19.44 -1.60 23.64
CA PRO A 580 -19.81 -1.43 25.04
C PRO A 580 -18.97 -2.32 25.97
N ASP A 581 -19.12 -2.10 27.26
CA ASP A 581 -18.47 -2.91 28.27
C ASP A 581 -19.05 -4.32 28.28
N HIS A 582 -18.21 -5.35 28.35
CA HIS A 582 -18.70 -6.71 28.60
C HIS A 582 -19.48 -6.82 29.92
N ALA A 583 -19.24 -5.94 30.90
CA ALA A 583 -20.03 -5.89 32.13
C ALA A 583 -21.49 -5.44 31.94
N ASP A 584 -21.84 -4.86 30.78
CA ASP A 584 -23.23 -4.57 30.42
C ASP A 584 -24.01 -5.85 30.06
N PHE A 585 -23.32 -6.98 29.82
CA PHE A 585 -23.90 -8.20 29.29
C PHE A 585 -23.68 -9.39 30.25
N PRO A 586 -24.76 -10.02 30.76
CA PRO A 586 -24.66 -11.09 31.76
C PRO A 586 -23.81 -12.30 31.34
N GLU A 587 -23.74 -12.61 30.05
CA GLU A 587 -23.05 -13.77 29.49
C GLU A 587 -21.52 -13.75 29.73
N TYR A 588 -20.91 -12.59 29.93
CA TYR A 588 -19.47 -12.49 30.22
C TYR A 588 -19.13 -12.70 31.71
N ASN A 589 -20.15 -12.84 32.58
CA ASN A 589 -19.99 -13.12 34.01
C ASN A 589 -19.00 -12.16 34.72
N LEU A 590 -19.15 -10.85 34.44
CA LEU A 590 -18.39 -9.77 35.06
C LEU A 590 -19.22 -9.08 36.17
N ILE A 591 -18.63 -8.14 36.89
CA ILE A 591 -19.31 -7.38 37.93
C ILE A 591 -20.55 -6.69 37.37
N LYS A 592 -21.67 -6.81 38.08
CA LYS A 592 -22.87 -6.03 37.77
C LYS A 592 -22.63 -4.57 38.13
N LEU A 593 -22.66 -3.70 37.13
CA LEU A 593 -22.52 -2.26 37.32
C LEU A 593 -23.76 -1.68 38.01
N VAL A 594 -23.58 -0.52 38.64
CA VAL A 594 -24.71 0.27 39.15
C VAL A 594 -25.53 0.83 37.99
N ASN A 595 -26.70 1.40 38.28
CA ASN A 595 -27.52 2.02 37.23
C ASN A 595 -26.77 3.16 36.54
N ASP A 596 -27.12 3.44 35.28
CA ASP A 596 -26.45 4.44 34.44
C ASP A 596 -26.32 5.82 35.12
N GLU A 597 -27.30 6.24 35.94
CA GLU A 597 -27.29 7.51 36.68
C GLU A 597 -26.33 7.54 37.88
N GLU A 598 -25.96 6.37 38.40
CA GLU A 598 -25.08 6.19 39.55
C GLU A 598 -23.62 5.97 39.15
N ILE A 599 -23.36 5.77 37.85
CA ILE A 599 -22.01 5.68 37.29
C ILE A 599 -21.26 6.99 37.56
N LYS A 600 -20.07 6.84 38.14
CA LYS A 600 -19.23 7.97 38.57
C LYS A 600 -18.17 8.31 37.53
N ARG A 601 -17.62 7.30 36.88
CA ARG A 601 -16.51 7.45 35.94
C ARG A 601 -16.79 6.63 34.69
N VAL A 602 -16.57 7.23 33.52
CA VAL A 602 -16.63 6.56 32.22
C VAL A 602 -15.25 6.57 31.60
N VAL A 603 -14.69 5.38 31.37
CA VAL A 603 -13.35 5.20 30.83
C VAL A 603 -13.45 4.78 29.37
N LEU A 604 -13.08 5.69 28.49
CA LEU A 604 -12.88 5.44 27.07
C LEU A 604 -11.48 4.91 26.83
N CYS A 605 -11.34 3.86 26.03
CA CYS A 605 -10.05 3.29 25.67
C CYS A 605 -10.09 2.68 24.27
N SER A 606 -8.93 2.25 23.76
CA SER A 606 -8.81 1.54 22.49
C SER A 606 -7.78 0.43 22.60
N GLY A 607 -8.04 -0.73 21.99
CA GLY A 607 -7.13 -1.87 22.02
C GLY A 607 -7.02 -2.58 23.37
N LYS A 608 -5.89 -3.25 23.58
CA LYS A 608 -5.71 -4.26 24.65
C LYS A 608 -5.90 -3.75 26.07
N VAL A 609 -5.70 -2.46 26.33
CA VAL A 609 -5.79 -1.87 27.68
C VAL A 609 -7.15 -2.08 28.33
N TYR A 610 -8.21 -2.27 27.52
CA TYR A 610 -9.54 -2.65 28.00
C TYR A 610 -9.49 -3.87 28.93
N PHE A 611 -8.75 -4.91 28.55
CA PHE A 611 -8.70 -6.15 29.32
C PHE A 611 -7.98 -5.95 30.66
N ASP A 612 -6.90 -5.17 30.68
CA ASP A 612 -6.16 -4.85 31.90
C ASP A 612 -7.03 -4.06 32.90
N ILE A 613 -7.79 -3.06 32.42
CA ILE A 613 -8.70 -2.27 33.26
C ILE A 613 -9.86 -3.15 33.76
N SER A 614 -10.47 -3.93 32.87
CA SER A 614 -11.59 -4.82 33.20
C SER A 614 -11.20 -5.84 34.26
N GLU A 615 -10.05 -6.50 34.10
CA GLU A 615 -9.55 -7.47 35.08
C GLU A 615 -9.27 -6.84 36.44
N LYS A 616 -8.66 -5.66 36.48
CA LYS A 616 -8.42 -4.99 37.75
C LYS A 616 -9.72 -4.51 38.41
N ARG A 617 -10.70 -4.04 37.63
CA ARG A 617 -12.03 -3.66 38.14
C ARG A 617 -12.72 -4.83 38.83
N GLU A 618 -12.62 -6.04 38.26
CA GLU A 618 -13.17 -7.26 38.87
C GLU A 618 -12.50 -7.58 40.22
N ILE A 619 -11.20 -7.34 40.35
CA ILE A 619 -10.45 -7.58 41.59
C ILE A 619 -10.87 -6.59 42.68
N ILE A 620 -10.95 -5.30 42.37
CA ILE A 620 -11.28 -4.26 43.36
C ILE A 620 -12.78 -4.12 43.64
N ARG A 621 -13.61 -4.77 42.81
CA ARG A 621 -15.08 -4.77 42.90
C ARG A 621 -15.69 -3.35 42.90
N ASN A 622 -15.30 -2.52 41.94
CA ASN A 622 -15.85 -1.16 41.78
C ASN A 622 -16.95 -1.12 40.69
N PRO A 623 -18.25 -1.14 41.04
CA PRO A 623 -19.34 -1.16 40.08
C PRO A 623 -19.70 0.22 39.50
N LYS A 624 -19.01 1.30 39.92
CA LYS A 624 -19.30 2.69 39.51
C LYS A 624 -18.45 3.18 38.35
N VAL A 625 -17.60 2.32 37.79
CA VAL A 625 -16.72 2.64 36.66
C VAL A 625 -17.20 1.88 35.42
N GLN A 626 -17.68 2.63 34.43
CA GLN A 626 -18.07 2.10 33.12
C GLN A 626 -16.87 2.11 32.16
N LEU A 627 -16.70 1.06 31.36
CA LEU A 627 -15.72 1.05 30.27
C LEU A 627 -16.42 1.22 28.91
N LEU A 628 -15.72 1.83 27.95
CA LEU A 628 -16.17 1.94 26.57
C LEU A 628 -14.96 1.84 25.63
N ARG A 629 -15.05 0.97 24.63
CA ARG A 629 -13.98 0.77 23.65
C ARG A 629 -14.29 1.53 22.36
N ILE A 630 -13.32 2.32 21.90
CA ILE A 630 -13.33 2.94 20.57
C ILE A 630 -12.48 2.07 19.66
N GLU A 631 -13.14 1.23 18.86
CA GLU A 631 -12.49 0.29 17.94
C GLU A 631 -12.00 1.02 16.68
N GLN A 632 -12.76 2.00 16.18
CA GLN A 632 -12.39 2.82 15.02
C GLN A 632 -12.03 4.23 15.46
N LEU A 633 -10.76 4.60 15.32
CA LEU A 633 -10.22 5.92 15.66
C LEU A 633 -10.38 6.92 14.50
N TYR A 634 -10.37 6.44 13.25
CA TYR A 634 -10.65 7.27 12.08
C TYR A 634 -11.42 6.51 10.98
N PRO A 635 -12.43 7.12 10.34
CA PRO A 635 -13.14 8.35 10.75
C PRO A 635 -13.75 8.20 12.15
N PHE A 636 -13.63 9.25 12.98
CA PHE A 636 -14.01 9.19 14.39
C PHE A 636 -15.54 9.07 14.57
N PRO A 637 -16.05 8.12 15.38
CA PRO A 637 -17.47 7.77 15.41
C PRO A 637 -18.33 8.67 16.33
N VAL A 638 -18.24 10.00 16.18
CA VAL A 638 -18.92 11.01 17.05
C VAL A 638 -20.40 10.68 17.31
N LYS A 639 -21.18 10.42 16.25
CA LYS A 639 -22.63 10.16 16.38
C LYS A 639 -22.93 8.92 17.22
N LYS A 640 -22.16 7.84 17.04
CA LYS A 640 -22.34 6.61 17.82
C LYS A 640 -21.82 6.78 19.24
N LEU A 641 -20.74 7.55 19.42
CA LEU A 641 -20.21 7.86 20.74
C LEU A 641 -21.23 8.64 21.57
N ALA A 642 -21.89 9.64 20.98
CA ALA A 642 -22.93 10.41 21.64
C ALA A 642 -24.08 9.52 22.16
N VAL A 643 -24.50 8.52 21.38
CA VAL A 643 -25.56 7.57 21.78
C VAL A 643 -25.17 6.80 23.04
N PHE A 644 -23.93 6.28 23.11
CA PHE A 644 -23.46 5.56 24.29
C PHE A 644 -23.25 6.48 25.49
N LEU A 645 -22.56 7.60 25.32
CA LEU A 645 -22.22 8.50 26.43
C LEU A 645 -23.43 9.20 27.04
N LYS A 646 -24.55 9.32 26.30
CA LYS A 646 -25.80 9.90 26.82
C LYS A 646 -26.36 9.14 28.03
N ARG A 647 -26.11 7.83 28.11
CA ARG A 647 -26.45 6.99 29.28
C ARG A 647 -25.82 7.54 30.56
N PHE A 648 -24.57 7.98 30.47
CA PHE A 648 -23.74 8.36 31.62
C PHE A 648 -23.50 9.86 31.71
N LYS A 649 -24.42 10.70 31.20
CA LYS A 649 -24.25 12.17 31.16
C LYS A 649 -24.03 12.81 32.54
N ASN A 650 -24.42 12.14 33.61
CA ASN A 650 -24.29 12.62 34.99
C ASN A 650 -22.97 12.17 35.67
N ALA A 651 -22.13 11.39 34.98
CA ALA A 651 -20.85 10.95 35.51
C ALA A 651 -19.99 12.16 35.90
N ASP A 652 -19.23 11.99 36.99
CA ASP A 652 -18.35 13.02 37.54
C ASP A 652 -17.11 13.19 36.65
N GLU A 653 -16.65 12.09 36.02
CA GLU A 653 -15.42 12.07 35.22
C GLU A 653 -15.56 11.24 33.94
N PHE A 654 -15.03 11.77 32.83
CA PHE A 654 -14.76 11.02 31.61
C PHE A 654 -13.24 10.92 31.43
N ILE A 655 -12.74 9.71 31.19
CA ILE A 655 -11.30 9.45 31.09
C ILE A 655 -11.00 8.82 29.75
N TRP A 656 -9.97 9.31 29.06
CA TRP A 656 -9.29 8.57 28.01
C TRP A 656 -8.11 7.83 28.61
N CYS A 657 -8.21 6.50 28.66
CA CYS A 657 -7.14 5.63 29.10
C CYS A 657 -6.39 5.02 27.92
N GLN A 658 -5.07 5.16 27.91
CA GLN A 658 -4.20 4.52 26.93
C GLN A 658 -2.88 4.05 27.57
N GLU A 659 -2.24 3.06 26.95
CA GLU A 659 -0.94 2.55 27.39
C GLU A 659 0.20 3.39 26.85
N GLU A 660 0.00 4.00 25.70
CA GLU A 660 0.98 4.80 25.00
C GLU A 660 1.33 6.06 25.81
N PRO A 661 2.57 6.58 25.70
CA PRO A 661 2.93 7.90 26.20
C PRO A 661 1.96 8.98 25.73
N GLU A 662 1.81 10.05 26.51
CA GLU A 662 0.86 11.14 26.23
C GLU A 662 1.11 11.83 24.87
N ASN A 663 2.37 11.87 24.41
CA ASN A 663 2.76 12.36 23.09
C ASN A 663 2.63 11.32 21.97
N MET A 664 2.05 10.16 22.24
CA MET A 664 1.85 9.02 21.36
C MET A 664 0.41 8.49 21.49
N GLY A 665 0.09 7.40 20.79
CA GLY A 665 -1.24 6.80 20.86
C GLY A 665 -2.29 7.71 20.22
N ALA A 666 -3.53 7.65 20.70
CA ALA A 666 -4.63 8.39 20.09
C ALA A 666 -4.98 9.70 20.82
N TRP A 667 -4.43 9.96 22.02
CA TRP A 667 -4.83 11.05 22.91
C TRP A 667 -5.02 12.40 22.20
N SER A 668 -3.96 12.91 21.57
CA SER A 668 -3.95 14.22 20.90
C SER A 668 -4.93 14.34 19.74
N PHE A 669 -5.38 13.21 19.19
CA PHE A 669 -6.38 13.16 18.12
C PHE A 669 -7.80 13.10 18.67
N VAL A 670 -8.05 12.24 19.66
CA VAL A 670 -9.41 11.92 20.13
C VAL A 670 -9.96 12.94 21.12
N GLU A 671 -9.10 13.62 21.89
CA GLU A 671 -9.50 14.57 22.94
C GLU A 671 -10.57 15.55 22.45
N LYS A 672 -10.30 16.21 21.32
CA LYS A 672 -11.19 17.21 20.72
C LYS A 672 -12.56 16.62 20.36
N TYR A 673 -12.59 15.44 19.74
CA TYR A 673 -13.84 14.81 19.34
C TYR A 673 -14.66 14.31 20.53
N ILE A 674 -13.99 13.80 21.57
CA ILE A 674 -14.65 13.37 22.80
C ILE A 674 -15.24 14.59 23.51
N ASN A 675 -14.49 15.66 23.72
CA ASN A 675 -14.97 16.89 24.37
C ASN A 675 -16.18 17.48 23.63
N TRP A 676 -16.13 17.54 22.29
CA TRP A 676 -17.29 17.94 21.48
C TRP A 676 -18.50 17.03 21.67
N THR A 677 -18.27 15.72 21.76
CA THR A 677 -19.35 14.76 22.00
C THR A 677 -19.98 14.99 23.37
N LEU A 678 -19.16 15.16 24.42
CA LEU A 678 -19.61 15.43 25.79
C LEU A 678 -20.42 16.72 25.90
N ASP A 679 -19.95 17.79 25.25
CA ASP A 679 -20.69 19.06 25.21
C ASP A 679 -22.04 18.90 24.49
N SER A 680 -22.06 18.19 23.35
CA SER A 680 -23.27 17.99 22.54
C SER A 680 -24.39 17.21 23.25
N ILE A 681 -24.03 16.33 24.19
CA ILE A 681 -25.00 15.55 24.98
C ILE A 681 -25.36 16.24 26.31
N GLY A 682 -24.76 17.40 26.61
CA GLY A 682 -24.97 18.10 27.87
C GLY A 682 -24.42 17.33 29.08
N ALA A 683 -23.26 16.67 28.93
CA ALA A 683 -22.63 15.96 30.03
C ALA A 683 -22.22 16.92 31.16
N LYS A 684 -22.34 16.45 32.41
CA LYS A 684 -21.95 17.18 33.63
C LYS A 684 -20.48 17.59 33.57
N SER A 685 -19.61 16.66 33.21
CA SER A 685 -18.20 16.92 32.88
C SER A 685 -18.03 16.96 31.36
N LYS A 686 -17.56 18.09 30.85
CA LYS A 686 -17.41 18.37 29.40
C LYS A 686 -16.00 18.09 28.87
N THR A 687 -15.07 17.78 29.76
CA THR A 687 -13.66 17.59 29.44
C THR A 687 -13.24 16.19 29.80
N VAL A 688 -12.70 15.47 28.82
CA VAL A 688 -12.07 14.18 29.02
C VAL A 688 -10.69 14.36 29.65
N GLN A 689 -10.37 13.54 30.64
CA GLN A 689 -9.07 13.53 31.30
C GLN A 689 -8.16 12.46 30.71
N TYR A 690 -6.89 12.77 30.56
CA TYR A 690 -5.88 11.80 30.14
C TYR A 690 -5.41 10.95 31.32
N VAL A 691 -5.40 9.62 31.13
CA VAL A 691 -4.68 8.69 32.00
C VAL A 691 -3.86 7.73 31.15
N GLY A 692 -2.55 7.83 31.22
CA GLY A 692 -1.64 6.96 30.48
C GLY A 692 -0.17 7.18 30.89
N ARG A 693 0.78 6.71 30.07
CA ARG A 693 2.21 6.94 30.32
C ARG A 693 2.55 8.42 30.14
N LYS A 694 3.53 8.91 30.90
CA LYS A 694 4.09 10.26 30.71
C LYS A 694 4.72 10.41 29.31
N PRO A 695 4.83 11.63 28.76
CA PRO A 695 5.53 11.86 27.50
C PRO A 695 6.93 11.25 27.49
N SER A 696 7.33 10.66 26.35
CA SER A 696 8.65 10.07 26.18
C SER A 696 9.18 10.26 24.76
N ALA A 697 10.50 10.41 24.64
CA ALA A 697 11.17 10.42 23.35
C ALA A 697 11.22 9.01 22.72
N SER A 698 11.42 8.00 23.56
CA SER A 698 11.37 6.59 23.16
C SER A 698 9.95 6.06 23.26
N THR A 699 9.59 5.10 22.41
CA THR A 699 8.24 4.51 22.37
C THR A 699 7.88 3.80 23.66
N ALA A 700 8.82 3.06 24.27
CA ALA A 700 8.60 2.34 25.52
C ALA A 700 9.91 2.24 26.34
N THR A 701 9.79 1.86 27.62
CA THR A 701 10.97 1.55 28.44
C THR A 701 11.55 0.18 28.09
N GLY A 702 12.88 0.07 28.08
CA GLY A 702 13.58 -1.21 27.93
C GLY A 702 13.62 -2.08 29.21
N TYR A 703 13.07 -1.60 30.33
CA TYR A 703 13.11 -2.33 31.61
C TYR A 703 11.72 -2.85 31.99
N LEU A 704 11.56 -4.17 32.03
CA LEU A 704 10.29 -4.82 32.38
C LEU A 704 9.72 -4.35 33.72
N LYS A 705 10.55 -4.22 34.76
CA LYS A 705 10.10 -3.75 36.09
C LYS A 705 9.46 -2.35 36.02
N LYS A 706 10.06 -1.44 35.25
CA LYS A 706 9.53 -0.08 35.05
C LYS A 706 8.26 -0.11 34.20
N HIS A 707 8.20 -0.98 33.19
CA HIS A 707 7.00 -1.17 32.39
C HIS A 707 5.80 -1.62 33.24
N VAL A 708 5.99 -2.63 34.10
CA VAL A 708 4.97 -3.13 35.03
C VAL A 708 4.52 -2.02 35.98
N GLN A 709 5.47 -1.31 36.61
CA GLN A 709 5.14 -0.18 37.48
C GLN A 709 4.28 0.87 36.75
N GLN A 710 4.65 1.24 35.53
CA GLN A 710 3.88 2.20 34.74
C GLN A 710 2.48 1.68 34.40
N GLN A 711 2.34 0.40 34.09
CA GLN A 711 1.04 -0.20 33.81
C GLN A 711 0.16 -0.17 35.05
N ASP A 712 0.68 -0.58 36.21
CA ASP A 712 -0.04 -0.54 37.48
C ASP A 712 -0.46 0.89 37.85
N GLU A 713 0.42 1.89 37.66
CA GLU A 713 0.11 3.30 37.89
C GLU A 713 -1.06 3.79 37.03
N ILE A 714 -1.15 3.38 35.76
CA ILE A 714 -2.26 3.73 34.85
C ILE A 714 -3.55 3.10 35.37
N ILE A 715 -3.54 1.79 35.57
CA ILE A 715 -4.75 1.05 35.94
C ILE A 715 -5.27 1.49 37.32
N SER A 716 -4.39 1.75 38.29
CA SER A 716 -4.78 2.28 39.59
C SER A 716 -5.42 3.66 39.49
N LYS A 717 -4.88 4.58 38.70
CA LYS A 717 -5.46 5.93 38.51
C LYS A 717 -6.85 5.89 37.84
N VAL A 718 -7.07 4.93 36.95
CA VAL A 718 -8.35 4.76 36.26
C VAL A 718 -9.45 4.26 37.19
N LEU A 719 -9.11 3.49 38.22
CA LEU A 719 -10.08 2.75 39.03
C LEU A 719 -10.28 3.26 40.47
N LEU A 720 -9.33 4.04 40.98
CA LEU A 720 -9.38 4.74 42.27
C LEU A 720 -9.78 6.20 42.07
#